data_AF-A0A1H2GMF4-F1
#
_entry.id   AF-A0A1H2GMF4-F1
#
_cell.length_a   1.000
_cell.length_b   1.000
_cell.length_c   1.000
_cell.angle_alpha   90.00
_cell.angle_beta   90.00
_cell.angle_gamma   90.00
#
_symmetry.space_group_name_H-M   'P 1'
#
loop_
_entity.id
_entity.type
_entity.pdbx_description
1 polymer ?
#
loop_
_entity_poly.entity_id
_entity_poly.type
_entity_poly.pdbx_seq_one_letter_code
_entity_poly.pdbx_strand_id
1 'polypeptide(L)'
;MSDRDRPQRDGRGERDTRDQRESRGQGGPRGQRGSRGQSDSGRGRRPERPGRERGDGGRRQQGPPFPDDVNASDLDPEVRRDLLTLDKTNAEIVAKHLVMVSRLLLEEPALALEHARAARGRASRVGVVRETAGIAAYNAGEWQESATELRAARRITGNTSLLPLIADCERGLGRPERAVEIARGDDGRALKGEDATEMRIVEAGARIDLGEPEKAVVTLQAENLKPGQVGTGPARLFYAYASALYASGRRDESVTWFMNAAAADIDDVTDAEFRLTELAGDDAPAAVDEQDVNGVDVLADSAVSAAPAAEPESPAPVSAAPVSTEPAETEPVSVEPAVESTPARSTAAESSAAPAKVEDETPDVAVPEAVNETVREQQSVDADSIESVEGTADLSATSSYVAEDGAGSQALVDRYDALLLDLDGTVFAGHQALPNAVDTLDRLDIPRFFVTNNASRRPAEVAAHLRELGFDATEDLVVTSAQSGARLLSEHLAPGSRALVIGTDGLAQEVREVGIGVTRSADDRPAAVIQGHSTDTGWAQLSEAALAIRAGALWVATNVDATLPSERGLLVGNGSMVAALRNATGKEPLVAGKPAAPLMADAITRAAANAPLVVGDRLDTDIEGAHAVGIESALVLTGVSTVTDLLAAPPEQRPTYVVDDLAGMFDDIDSVRVSDQPGWKVDVDGSTVTVSGSGDQIGLVPAVAAATWAAVDAGVADPEELRIRAEGTARDKLASLGVTLVG
;
A
#
# COMPACT_ATOMS: atom_id res chain seq x y z
N MET A 1 -39.04 12.49 62.39
CA MET A 1 -38.16 12.66 63.57
C MET A 1 -36.92 13.39 63.06
N SER A 2 -36.88 14.73 63.15
CA SER A 2 -36.24 15.49 64.26
C SER A 2 -34.76 15.14 64.36
N ASP A 3 -33.76 16.02 64.39
CA ASP A 3 -33.65 17.47 64.54
C ASP A 3 -32.11 17.73 64.49
N ARG A 4 -31.67 18.94 64.08
CA ARG A 4 -30.44 19.64 64.58
C ARG A 4 -29.04 19.05 64.23
N ASP A 5 -27.94 19.79 64.10
CA ASP A 5 -27.58 21.18 64.42
C ASP A 5 -26.29 21.59 63.66
N ARG A 6 -26.18 22.87 63.27
CA ARG A 6 -24.90 23.63 63.13
C ARG A 6 -24.45 24.06 64.55
N PRO A 7 -23.20 24.54 64.89
CA PRO A 7 -22.35 25.45 64.09
C PRO A 7 -20.80 25.48 64.35
N GLN A 8 -20.11 26.26 63.49
CA GLN A 8 -18.96 27.19 63.68
C GLN A 8 -17.67 26.90 64.50
N ARG A 9 -16.55 27.19 63.79
CA ARG A 9 -15.32 27.96 64.14
C ARG A 9 -14.22 27.33 65.00
N ASP A 10 -13.02 27.29 64.39
CA ASP A 10 -11.73 27.84 64.86
C ASP A 10 -10.84 28.00 63.59
N GLY A 11 -9.88 28.91 63.40
CA GLY A 11 -9.22 29.84 64.33
C GLY A 11 -7.70 29.83 64.13
N ARG A 12 -7.20 30.61 63.14
CA ARG A 12 -5.84 31.21 63.02
C ARG A 12 -4.62 30.35 62.67
N GLY A 13 -3.69 31.00 61.95
CA GLY A 13 -2.33 30.58 61.58
C GLY A 13 -1.85 31.37 60.35
N GLU A 14 -1.58 32.67 60.49
CA GLU A 14 -0.22 33.23 60.61
C GLU A 14 0.65 33.07 59.35
N ARG A 15 0.82 34.18 58.62
CA ARG A 15 1.96 34.40 57.72
C ARG A 15 2.68 35.64 58.20
N ASP A 16 3.94 35.48 58.58
CA ASP A 16 4.85 36.56 58.91
C ASP A 16 6.24 36.27 58.33
N THR A 17 6.99 37.34 58.07
CA THR A 17 8.40 37.45 57.61
C THR A 17 8.65 37.37 56.08
N ARG A 18 8.99 38.47 55.37
CA ARG A 18 10.25 39.30 55.32
C ARG A 18 11.29 38.70 54.36
N ASP A 19 12.10 39.43 53.57
CA ASP A 19 12.28 40.87 53.30
C ASP A 19 13.28 41.02 52.12
N GLN A 20 13.47 42.27 51.67
CA GLN A 20 14.52 42.83 50.79
C GLN A 20 14.17 42.92 49.29
N ARG A 21 14.25 44.07 48.62
CA ARG A 21 14.76 45.41 49.00
C ARG A 21 14.25 46.45 47.99
N GLU A 22 13.87 47.61 48.54
CA GLU A 22 14.20 48.97 48.10
C GLU A 22 13.93 49.38 46.62
N SER A 23 12.97 50.29 46.41
CA SER A 23 13.22 51.75 46.25
C SER A 23 13.45 52.13 44.78
N ARG A 24 12.79 53.08 44.13
CA ARG A 24 11.84 54.18 44.42
C ARG A 24 11.17 54.44 43.05
N GLY A 25 9.85 54.62 42.95
CA GLY A 25 9.16 55.87 43.26
C GLY A 25 9.24 56.83 42.05
N GLN A 26 8.21 57.54 41.62
CA GLN A 26 6.90 57.85 42.20
C GLN A 26 6.12 58.70 41.17
N GLY A 27 4.79 58.62 41.22
CA GLY A 27 3.85 59.69 40.83
C GLY A 27 3.64 59.87 39.33
N GLY A 28 2.48 59.59 38.71
CA GLY A 28 1.10 59.82 39.15
C GLY A 28 0.72 61.31 39.04
N PRO A 29 -0.56 61.71 38.83
CA PRO A 29 -1.73 60.94 38.41
C PRO A 29 -2.67 61.66 37.39
N ARG A 30 -3.52 60.82 36.77
CA ARG A 30 -4.92 61.00 36.32
C ARG A 30 -5.55 62.41 36.20
N GLY A 31 -6.20 62.64 35.05
CA GLY A 31 -7.38 63.50 34.87
C GLY A 31 -7.98 63.33 33.46
N GLN A 32 -8.99 62.48 33.30
CA GLN A 32 -10.39 62.81 32.93
C GLN A 32 -10.65 63.46 31.55
N ARG A 33 -11.38 62.67 30.74
CA ARG A 33 -12.34 62.96 29.65
C ARG A 33 -12.58 64.41 29.21
N GLY A 34 -12.58 64.62 27.88
CA GLY A 34 -13.22 65.76 27.21
C GLY A 34 -13.28 65.62 25.69
N SER A 35 -14.45 65.92 25.12
CA SER A 35 -14.91 65.74 23.73
C SER A 35 -14.29 66.65 22.64
N ARG A 36 -14.36 66.14 21.39
CA ARG A 36 -14.75 66.74 20.08
C ARG A 36 -14.24 68.13 19.61
N GLY A 37 -13.92 68.20 18.31
CA GLY A 37 -13.88 69.41 17.45
C GLY A 37 -12.47 69.67 16.89
N GLN A 38 -12.10 69.35 15.63
CA GLN A 38 -12.47 69.91 14.32
C GLN A 38 -11.87 71.31 14.02
N SER A 39 -11.17 71.40 12.87
CA SER A 39 -10.70 72.59 12.12
C SER A 39 -9.64 73.48 12.81
N ASP A 40 -8.74 74.22 12.17
CA ASP A 40 -8.20 74.38 10.81
C ASP A 40 -7.08 75.45 10.96
N SER A 41 -6.19 75.53 9.96
CA SER A 41 -5.33 76.67 9.63
C SER A 41 -3.99 76.86 10.38
N GLY A 42 -2.95 77.21 9.61
CA GLY A 42 -1.84 78.02 10.12
C GLY A 42 -0.43 77.64 9.66
N ARG A 43 -0.08 77.99 8.43
CA ARG A 43 1.25 77.88 7.80
C ARG A 43 2.39 78.46 8.65
N GLY A 44 3.51 77.72 8.73
CA GLY A 44 4.85 78.22 9.08
C GLY A 44 5.92 77.49 8.27
N ARG A 45 6.55 78.20 7.32
CA ARG A 45 7.57 77.74 6.36
C ARG A 45 8.92 77.43 7.03
N ARG A 46 9.63 76.36 6.58
CA ARG A 46 11.04 76.38 6.06
C ARG A 46 11.53 74.96 5.66
N PRO A 47 12.62 74.83 4.87
CA PRO A 47 12.61 74.17 3.57
C PRO A 47 13.18 72.74 3.54
N GLU A 48 12.96 72.14 2.37
CA GLU A 48 13.26 70.80 1.89
C GLU A 48 14.62 70.21 2.28
N ARG A 49 14.57 68.95 2.74
CA ARG A 49 15.65 67.97 2.62
C ARG A 49 15.09 66.70 1.96
N PRO A 50 15.90 65.99 1.16
CA PRO A 50 15.43 64.96 0.23
C PRO A 50 14.85 63.76 0.97
N GLY A 51 13.85 63.13 0.36
CA GLY A 51 13.02 62.06 0.91
C GLY A 51 13.80 61.02 1.71
N ARG A 52 13.66 61.09 3.03
CA ARG A 52 13.67 59.89 3.87
C ARG A 52 12.26 59.33 3.81
N GLU A 53 12.12 58.22 3.12
CA GLU A 53 10.95 57.36 3.18
C GLU A 53 10.54 57.21 4.65
N ARG A 54 9.28 57.53 4.89
CA ARG A 54 8.63 57.30 6.16
C ARG A 54 8.62 55.79 6.39
N GLY A 55 9.46 55.32 7.29
CA GLY A 55 9.15 54.13 8.04
C GLY A 55 7.91 54.42 8.88
N ASP A 56 6.77 53.88 8.45
CA ASP A 56 5.60 53.60 9.29
C ASP A 56 4.65 52.64 8.57
N GLY A 57 4.11 51.65 9.29
CA GLY A 57 2.88 50.97 8.88
C GLY A 57 2.92 49.48 8.56
N GLY A 58 3.55 48.64 9.41
CA GLY A 58 3.19 47.23 9.60
C GLY A 58 3.51 46.27 8.44
N ARG A 59 4.46 45.37 8.67
CA ARG A 59 4.56 44.13 7.88
C ARG A 59 3.22 43.39 7.98
N ARG A 60 2.31 43.61 7.02
CA ARG A 60 1.23 42.66 6.74
C ARG A 60 1.95 41.35 6.52
N GLN A 61 1.77 40.37 7.42
CA GLN A 61 2.40 39.05 7.31
C GLN A 61 2.11 38.53 5.90
N GLN A 62 3.07 38.66 5.00
CA GLN A 62 3.02 37.99 3.72
C GLN A 62 3.19 36.52 4.10
N GLY A 63 2.12 35.74 3.90
CA GLY A 63 2.20 34.30 4.07
C GLY A 63 3.09 33.72 2.97
N PRO A 64 3.29 32.39 2.97
CA PRO A 64 4.00 31.75 1.87
C PRO A 64 3.33 32.08 0.52
N PRO A 65 4.10 32.15 -0.57
CA PRO A 65 3.57 32.48 -1.89
C PRO A 65 2.58 31.42 -2.36
N PHE A 66 1.74 31.79 -3.33
CA PHE A 66 0.80 30.86 -3.96
C PHE A 66 1.38 30.37 -5.28
N PRO A 67 1.30 29.06 -5.58
CA PRO A 67 1.37 28.56 -6.94
C PRO A 67 0.33 29.22 -7.87
N ASP A 68 0.66 29.33 -9.16
CA ASP A 68 -0.17 30.05 -10.16
C ASP A 68 -1.52 29.38 -10.43
N ASP A 69 -1.63 28.08 -10.15
CA ASP A 69 -2.83 27.26 -10.33
C ASP A 69 -3.83 27.35 -9.16
N VAL A 70 -3.46 28.03 -8.06
CA VAL A 70 -4.30 28.10 -6.85
C VAL A 70 -5.33 29.21 -6.94
N ASN A 71 -6.60 28.82 -6.95
CA ASN A 71 -7.73 29.73 -7.05
C ASN A 71 -8.63 29.67 -5.82
N ALA A 72 -9.21 30.82 -5.44
CA ALA A 72 -10.15 30.90 -4.32
C ALA A 72 -11.46 30.10 -4.59
N SER A 73 -11.75 29.80 -5.85
CA SER A 73 -12.84 28.93 -6.28
C SER A 73 -12.65 27.48 -5.86
N ASP A 74 -11.41 27.06 -5.61
CA ASP A 74 -11.08 25.67 -5.31
C ASP A 74 -11.45 25.31 -3.86
N LEU A 75 -11.68 26.32 -3.02
CA LEU A 75 -12.18 26.14 -1.66
C LEU A 75 -13.63 25.67 -1.67
N ASP A 76 -14.00 24.79 -0.76
CA ASP A 76 -15.38 24.33 -0.61
C ASP A 76 -16.40 25.50 -0.57
N PRO A 77 -17.51 25.44 -1.33
CA PRO A 77 -18.50 26.50 -1.37
C PRO A 77 -19.11 26.88 -0.01
N GLU A 78 -19.29 25.94 0.91
CA GLU A 78 -19.80 26.19 2.27
C GLU A 78 -18.77 26.96 3.09
N VAL A 79 -17.51 26.55 3.06
CA VAL A 79 -16.41 27.27 3.73
C VAL A 79 -16.26 28.69 3.16
N ARG A 80 -16.44 28.85 1.85
CA ARG A 80 -16.39 30.16 1.19
C ARG A 80 -17.51 31.10 1.65
N ARG A 81 -18.66 30.57 2.07
CA ARG A 81 -19.78 31.38 2.61
C ARG A 81 -19.41 32.01 3.95
N ASP A 82 -18.64 31.32 4.78
CA ASP A 82 -18.18 31.85 6.07
C ASP A 82 -17.18 33.02 5.91
N LEU A 83 -16.52 33.11 4.75
CA LEU A 83 -15.62 34.20 4.39
C LEU A 83 -16.34 35.46 3.88
N LEU A 84 -17.66 35.39 3.60
CA LEU A 84 -18.45 36.54 3.10
C LEU A 84 -18.50 37.72 4.08
N THR A 85 -18.14 37.49 5.33
CA THR A 85 -18.01 38.54 6.36
C THR A 85 -16.77 39.43 6.16
N LEU A 86 -15.83 39.01 5.30
CA LEU A 86 -14.62 39.74 4.94
C LEU A 86 -14.84 40.60 3.68
N ASP A 87 -14.02 41.62 3.48
CA ASP A 87 -13.99 42.32 2.18
C ASP A 87 -13.47 41.40 1.08
N LYS A 88 -13.89 41.67 -0.16
CA LYS A 88 -13.63 40.81 -1.32
C LYS A 88 -12.15 40.42 -1.48
N THR A 89 -11.23 41.37 -1.27
CA THR A 89 -9.79 41.13 -1.45
C THR A 89 -9.23 40.25 -0.34
N ASN A 90 -9.60 40.49 0.92
CA ASN A 90 -9.17 39.62 2.01
C ASN A 90 -9.82 38.23 1.95
N ALA A 91 -11.09 38.14 1.56
CA ALA A 91 -11.78 36.86 1.37
C ALA A 91 -11.05 35.98 0.34
N GLU A 92 -10.63 36.57 -0.78
CA GLU A 92 -9.91 35.87 -1.84
C GLU A 92 -8.53 35.35 -1.38
N ILE A 93 -7.75 36.18 -0.69
CA ILE A 93 -6.42 35.78 -0.18
C ILE A 93 -6.55 34.72 0.93
N VAL A 94 -7.51 34.88 1.83
CA VAL A 94 -7.77 33.90 2.90
C VAL A 94 -8.22 32.58 2.28
N ALA A 95 -9.10 32.61 1.27
CA ALA A 95 -9.55 31.41 0.60
C ALA A 95 -8.38 30.65 -0.04
N LYS A 96 -7.48 31.33 -0.76
CA LYS A 96 -6.28 30.70 -1.33
C LYS A 96 -5.39 30.05 -0.26
N HIS A 97 -5.22 30.71 0.90
CA HIS A 97 -4.49 30.09 2.01
C HIS A 97 -5.20 28.84 2.56
N LEU A 98 -6.52 28.84 2.69
CA LEU A 98 -7.26 27.64 3.16
C LEU A 98 -7.21 26.49 2.14
N VAL A 99 -7.18 26.80 0.84
CA VAL A 99 -6.92 25.80 -0.22
C VAL A 99 -5.52 25.21 -0.06
N MET A 100 -4.50 26.05 0.13
CA MET A 100 -3.14 25.57 0.37
C MET A 100 -3.04 24.70 1.61
N VAL A 101 -3.74 25.05 2.70
CA VAL A 101 -3.81 24.18 3.89
C VAL A 101 -4.37 22.81 3.51
N SER A 102 -5.46 22.76 2.75
CA SER A 102 -6.10 21.49 2.37
C SER A 102 -5.19 20.63 1.48
N ARG A 103 -4.38 21.25 0.60
CA ARG A 103 -3.41 20.54 -0.26
C ARG A 103 -2.21 20.02 0.52
N LEU A 104 -1.73 20.78 1.50
CA LEU A 104 -0.45 20.50 2.18
C LEU A 104 -0.60 19.78 3.53
N LEU A 105 -1.82 19.62 4.05
CA LEU A 105 -2.04 19.21 5.45
C LEU A 105 -1.38 17.88 5.82
N LEU A 106 -1.37 16.92 4.89
CA LEU A 106 -0.84 15.57 5.11
C LEU A 106 0.65 15.45 4.73
N GLU A 107 1.08 16.15 3.67
CA GLU A 107 2.44 16.04 3.13
C GLU A 107 3.44 17.02 3.79
N GLU A 108 3.03 18.28 3.97
CA GLU A 108 3.88 19.37 4.50
C GLU A 108 3.16 20.15 5.61
N PRO A 109 2.88 19.53 6.78
CA PRO A 109 2.05 20.12 7.84
C PRO A 109 2.62 21.43 8.39
N ALA A 110 3.95 21.59 8.40
CA ALA A 110 4.60 22.84 8.82
C ALA A 110 4.27 24.00 7.86
N LEU A 111 4.33 23.77 6.54
CA LEU A 111 4.00 24.77 5.53
C LEU A 111 2.49 25.05 5.49
N ALA A 112 1.66 24.02 5.66
CA ALA A 112 0.22 24.16 5.85
C ALA A 112 -0.08 25.10 7.05
N LEU A 113 0.59 24.92 8.17
CA LEU A 113 0.45 25.80 9.33
C LEU A 113 0.87 27.24 9.04
N GLU A 114 1.91 27.47 8.23
CA GLU A 114 2.28 28.84 7.82
C GLU A 114 1.18 29.53 7.00
N HIS A 115 0.57 28.82 6.04
CA HIS A 115 -0.60 29.32 5.32
C HIS A 115 -1.80 29.56 6.24
N ALA A 116 -2.05 28.66 7.18
CA ALA A 116 -3.15 28.82 8.15
C ALA A 116 -2.92 30.02 9.09
N ARG A 117 -1.68 30.24 9.55
CA ARG A 117 -1.29 31.43 10.33
C ARG A 117 -1.47 32.71 9.52
N ALA A 118 -1.12 32.69 8.23
CA ALA A 118 -1.33 33.82 7.32
C ALA A 118 -2.82 34.14 7.08
N ALA A 119 -3.67 33.12 6.95
CA ALA A 119 -5.12 33.26 6.90
C ALA A 119 -5.67 33.84 8.22
N ARG A 120 -5.28 33.27 9.37
CA ARG A 120 -5.67 33.75 10.71
C ARG A 120 -5.26 35.20 10.95
N GLY A 121 -4.06 35.61 10.51
CA GLY A 121 -3.58 36.99 10.62
C GLY A 121 -4.49 38.01 9.93
N ARG A 122 -5.24 37.58 8.90
CA ARG A 122 -6.20 38.40 8.14
C ARG A 122 -7.63 38.26 8.65
N ALA A 123 -8.02 37.09 9.14
CA ALA A 123 -9.40 36.73 9.43
C ALA A 123 -9.60 36.08 10.83
N SER A 124 -8.92 36.59 11.85
CA SER A 124 -8.94 36.03 13.22
C SER A 124 -10.31 35.98 13.93
N ARG A 125 -11.39 36.53 13.36
CA ARG A 125 -12.75 36.45 13.92
C ARG A 125 -13.63 35.43 13.21
N VAL A 126 -13.13 34.80 12.16
CA VAL A 126 -13.87 33.82 11.38
C VAL A 126 -13.65 32.43 11.99
N GLY A 127 -14.75 31.74 12.31
CA GLY A 127 -14.73 30.43 12.97
C GLY A 127 -13.93 29.40 12.19
N VAL A 128 -14.25 29.22 10.91
CA VAL A 128 -13.58 28.23 10.04
C VAL A 128 -12.09 28.50 9.87
N VAL A 129 -11.66 29.77 9.82
CA VAL A 129 -10.23 30.12 9.73
C VAL A 129 -9.48 29.71 11.01
N ARG A 130 -10.10 29.85 12.17
CA ARG A 130 -9.51 29.38 13.43
C ARG A 130 -9.50 27.86 13.53
N GLU A 131 -10.55 27.21 13.05
CA GLU A 131 -10.64 25.76 13.00
C GLU A 131 -9.52 25.18 12.13
N THR A 132 -9.38 25.67 10.90
CA THR A 132 -8.30 25.29 9.98
C THR A 132 -6.92 25.55 10.57
N ALA A 133 -6.70 26.69 11.24
CA ALA A 133 -5.44 26.96 11.93
C ALA A 133 -5.17 26.00 13.09
N GLY A 134 -6.22 25.60 13.82
CA GLY A 134 -6.13 24.61 14.88
C GLY A 134 -5.78 23.21 14.37
N ILE A 135 -6.41 22.78 13.27
CA ILE A 135 -6.15 21.48 12.63
C ILE A 135 -4.75 21.46 11.99
N ALA A 136 -4.34 22.52 11.30
CA ALA A 136 -2.97 22.62 10.76
C ALA A 136 -1.93 22.60 11.88
N ALA A 137 -2.18 23.30 12.99
CA ALA A 137 -1.28 23.27 14.15
C ALA A 137 -1.23 21.89 14.81
N TYR A 138 -2.34 21.15 14.81
CA TYR A 138 -2.40 19.78 15.33
C TYR A 138 -1.48 18.85 14.53
N ASN A 139 -1.61 18.87 13.20
CA ASN A 139 -0.79 18.03 12.31
C ASN A 139 0.70 18.42 12.32
N ALA A 140 1.01 19.69 12.60
CA ALA A 140 2.39 20.15 12.77
C ALA A 140 2.98 19.89 14.18
N GLY A 141 2.24 19.24 15.09
CA GLY A 141 2.68 18.98 16.46
C GLY A 141 2.72 20.20 17.38
N GLU A 142 2.10 21.33 16.99
CA GLU A 142 2.06 22.58 17.73
C GLU A 142 0.86 22.60 18.72
N TRP A 143 0.89 21.68 19.68
CA TRP A 143 -0.25 21.36 20.57
C TRP A 143 -0.84 22.58 21.30
N GLN A 144 0.01 23.50 21.77
CA GLN A 144 -0.41 24.70 22.49
C GLN A 144 -1.15 25.70 21.58
N GLU A 145 -0.68 25.87 20.34
CA GLU A 145 -1.35 26.72 19.34
C GLU A 145 -2.65 26.07 18.89
N SER A 146 -2.62 24.77 18.59
CA SER A 146 -3.81 24.00 18.22
C SER A 146 -4.92 24.10 19.26
N ALA A 147 -4.63 23.80 20.53
CA ALA A 147 -5.62 23.89 21.61
C ALA A 147 -6.18 25.32 21.78
N THR A 148 -5.36 26.34 21.52
CA THR A 148 -5.79 27.75 21.61
C THR A 148 -6.78 28.08 20.49
N GLU A 149 -6.46 27.69 19.25
CA GLU A 149 -7.26 27.98 18.07
C GLU A 149 -8.54 27.16 18.03
N LEU A 150 -8.50 25.86 18.31
CA LEU A 150 -9.69 25.00 18.35
C LEU A 150 -10.69 25.44 19.43
N ARG A 151 -10.22 25.86 20.61
CA ARG A 151 -11.10 26.44 21.64
C ARG A 151 -11.72 27.76 21.21
N ALA A 152 -10.97 28.57 20.47
CA ALA A 152 -11.48 29.82 19.94
C ALA A 152 -12.51 29.57 18.82
N ALA A 153 -12.25 28.62 17.92
CA ALA A 153 -13.20 28.15 16.91
C ALA A 153 -14.49 27.66 17.55
N ARG A 154 -14.42 26.75 18.53
CA ARG A 154 -15.58 26.24 19.28
C ARG A 154 -16.37 27.35 19.99
N ARG A 155 -15.71 28.38 20.55
CA ARG A 155 -16.44 29.53 21.15
C ARG A 155 -17.20 30.37 20.11
N ILE A 156 -16.75 30.38 18.86
CA ILE A 156 -17.37 31.13 17.77
C ILE A 156 -18.50 30.31 17.14
N THR A 157 -18.25 29.05 16.83
CA THR A 157 -19.16 28.18 16.06
C THR A 157 -20.10 27.37 16.95
N GLY A 158 -19.75 27.14 18.22
CA GLY A 158 -20.43 26.20 19.09
C GLY A 158 -20.18 24.73 18.75
N ASN A 159 -19.32 24.42 17.77
CA ASN A 159 -19.08 23.07 17.29
C ASN A 159 -18.40 22.21 18.37
N THR A 160 -19.13 21.24 18.93
CA THR A 160 -18.64 20.31 19.95
C THR A 160 -17.78 19.19 19.37
N SER A 161 -17.86 18.92 18.06
CA SER A 161 -17.08 17.89 17.35
C SER A 161 -15.57 18.15 17.39
N LEU A 162 -15.14 19.36 17.76
CA LEU A 162 -13.73 19.71 17.99
C LEU A 162 -13.19 19.26 19.35
N LEU A 163 -14.06 18.78 20.25
CA LEU A 163 -13.68 18.40 21.61
C LEU A 163 -12.64 17.27 21.69
N PRO A 164 -12.71 16.19 20.88
CA PRO A 164 -11.70 15.12 20.89
C PRO A 164 -10.29 15.67 20.61
N LEU A 165 -10.11 16.45 19.54
CA LEU A 165 -8.82 17.10 19.23
C LEU A 165 -8.35 18.05 20.34
N ILE A 166 -9.25 18.81 20.97
CA ILE A 166 -8.88 19.69 22.10
C ILE A 166 -8.40 18.86 23.29
N ALA A 167 -9.03 17.73 23.58
CA ALA A 167 -8.61 16.82 24.64
C ALA A 167 -7.27 16.17 24.31
N ASP A 168 -7.06 15.75 23.06
CA ASP A 168 -5.82 15.13 22.59
C ASP A 168 -4.64 16.12 22.68
N CYS A 169 -4.84 17.39 22.31
CA CYS A 169 -3.83 18.44 22.54
C CYS A 169 -3.46 18.61 24.02
N GLU A 170 -4.40 18.48 24.96
CA GLU A 170 -4.05 18.53 26.39
C GLU A 170 -3.23 17.31 26.80
N ARG A 171 -3.49 16.12 26.22
CA ARG A 171 -2.64 14.94 26.38
C ARG A 171 -1.23 15.21 25.85
N GLY A 172 -1.10 15.73 24.63
CA GLY A 172 0.19 16.11 24.01
C GLY A 172 0.97 17.20 24.76
N LEU A 173 0.29 18.03 25.57
CA LEU A 173 0.91 19.00 26.47
C LEU A 173 1.34 18.40 27.83
N GLY A 174 1.22 17.08 28.01
CA GLY A 174 1.51 16.40 29.26
C GLY A 174 0.47 16.64 30.35
N ARG A 175 -0.80 16.86 29.99
CA ARG A 175 -1.92 17.06 30.92
C ARG A 175 -3.06 16.05 30.67
N PRO A 176 -2.78 14.74 30.75
CA PRO A 176 -3.77 13.70 30.47
C PRO A 176 -5.00 13.77 31.41
N GLU A 177 -4.87 14.27 32.63
CA GLU A 177 -6.00 14.48 33.55
C GLU A 177 -7.02 15.44 32.94
N ARG A 178 -6.55 16.47 32.23
CA ARG A 178 -7.42 17.46 31.60
C ARG A 178 -8.17 16.88 30.41
N ALA A 179 -7.56 15.96 29.66
CA ALA A 179 -8.23 15.22 28.60
C ALA A 179 -9.39 14.37 29.16
N VAL A 180 -9.16 13.65 30.27
CA VAL A 180 -10.19 12.88 30.97
C VAL A 180 -11.32 13.77 31.52
N GLU A 181 -10.98 14.94 32.08
CA GLU A 181 -11.98 15.92 32.53
C GLU A 181 -12.86 16.43 31.38
N ILE A 182 -12.27 16.67 30.20
CA ILE A 182 -13.01 17.12 29.01
C ILE A 182 -13.96 16.01 28.54
N ALA A 183 -13.48 14.77 28.42
CA ALA A 183 -14.27 13.61 28.02
C ALA A 183 -15.47 13.38 28.95
N ARG A 184 -15.26 13.52 30.27
CA ARG A 184 -16.29 13.33 31.30
C ARG A 184 -17.18 14.55 31.55
N GLY A 185 -16.90 15.69 30.92
CA GLY A 185 -17.73 16.89 31.00
C GLY A 185 -19.10 16.69 30.33
N ASP A 186 -20.03 17.62 30.56
CA ASP A 186 -21.39 17.53 29.99
C ASP A 186 -21.36 17.50 28.46
N ASP A 187 -20.56 18.37 27.82
CA ASP A 187 -20.43 18.39 26.36
C ASP A 187 -19.71 17.14 25.82
N GLY A 188 -18.73 16.60 26.55
CA GLY A 188 -18.03 15.36 26.16
C GLY A 188 -18.95 14.15 26.19
N ARG A 189 -19.77 14.03 27.24
CA ARG A 189 -20.81 12.98 27.36
C ARG A 189 -21.97 13.15 26.37
N ALA A 190 -22.17 14.36 25.86
CA ALA A 190 -23.23 14.65 24.90
C ALA A 190 -22.85 14.32 23.45
N LEU A 191 -21.58 14.03 23.15
CA LEU A 191 -21.13 13.59 21.84
C LEU A 191 -21.82 12.29 21.41
N LYS A 192 -21.97 12.09 20.10
CA LYS A 192 -22.62 10.92 19.50
C LYS A 192 -21.85 10.44 18.28
N GLY A 193 -22.07 9.19 17.89
CA GLY A 193 -21.49 8.63 16.67
C GLY A 193 -19.97 8.63 16.70
N GLU A 194 -19.37 9.08 15.59
CA GLU A 194 -17.93 9.09 15.37
C GLU A 194 -17.20 9.99 16.39
N ASP A 195 -17.69 11.20 16.67
CA ASP A 195 -17.08 12.11 17.64
C ASP A 195 -17.00 11.51 19.06
N ALA A 196 -18.01 10.71 19.43
CA ALA A 196 -18.01 10.02 20.72
C ALA A 196 -17.00 8.87 20.74
N THR A 197 -16.80 8.20 19.60
CA THR A 197 -15.81 7.13 19.44
C THR A 197 -14.41 7.72 19.55
N GLU A 198 -14.14 8.80 18.83
CA GLU A 198 -12.88 9.56 18.90
C GLU A 198 -12.60 10.06 20.32
N MET A 199 -13.60 10.63 21.01
CA MET A 199 -13.43 11.07 22.40
C MET A 199 -13.02 9.91 23.32
N ARG A 200 -13.57 8.71 23.13
CA ARG A 200 -13.22 7.53 23.95
C ARG A 200 -11.83 7.00 23.64
N ILE A 201 -11.40 7.02 22.38
CA ILE A 201 -10.01 6.72 21.99
C ILE A 201 -9.05 7.68 22.71
N VAL A 202 -9.34 8.98 22.69
CA VAL A 202 -8.52 10.01 23.37
C VAL A 202 -8.52 9.82 24.89
N GLU A 203 -9.69 9.55 25.51
CA GLU A 203 -9.80 9.26 26.95
C GLU A 203 -8.99 8.01 27.33
N ALA A 204 -9.06 6.94 26.53
CA ALA A 204 -8.32 5.72 26.76
C ALA A 204 -6.80 5.95 26.71
N GLY A 205 -6.31 6.68 25.69
CA GLY A 205 -4.90 7.08 25.63
C GLY A 205 -4.46 7.90 26.84
N ALA A 206 -5.28 8.87 27.27
CA ALA A 206 -4.97 9.68 28.46
C ALA A 206 -4.94 8.84 29.75
N ARG A 207 -5.74 7.78 29.86
CA ARG A 207 -5.67 6.84 30.99
C ARG A 207 -4.41 5.99 30.97
N ILE A 208 -3.95 5.57 29.80
CA ILE A 208 -2.68 4.84 29.67
C ILE A 208 -1.52 5.73 30.16
N ASP A 209 -1.49 7.01 29.75
CA ASP A 209 -0.48 7.99 30.21
C ASP A 209 -0.49 8.19 31.74
N LEU A 210 -1.67 8.06 32.36
CA LEU A 210 -1.85 8.13 33.82
C LEU A 210 -1.49 6.82 34.54
N GLY A 211 -1.07 5.78 33.83
CA GLY A 211 -0.81 4.46 34.39
C GLY A 211 -2.07 3.71 34.81
N GLU A 212 -3.20 3.96 34.13
CA GLU A 212 -4.51 3.33 34.39
C GLU A 212 -5.01 2.49 33.19
N PRO A 213 -4.23 1.52 32.66
CA PRO A 213 -4.56 0.82 31.42
C PRO A 213 -5.83 -0.05 31.51
N GLU A 214 -6.16 -0.62 32.67
CA GLU A 214 -7.40 -1.39 32.85
C GLU A 214 -8.65 -0.51 32.69
N LYS A 215 -8.57 0.75 33.12
CA LYS A 215 -9.67 1.70 32.91
C LYS A 215 -9.76 2.13 31.45
N ALA A 216 -8.65 2.15 30.71
CA ALA A 216 -8.64 2.41 29.27
C ALA A 216 -9.37 1.30 28.50
N VAL A 217 -9.09 0.03 28.84
CA VAL A 217 -9.82 -1.14 28.32
C VAL A 217 -11.33 -0.98 28.57
N VAL A 218 -11.74 -0.68 29.81
CA VAL A 218 -13.16 -0.52 30.16
C VAL A 218 -13.81 0.65 29.39
N THR A 219 -13.10 1.76 29.21
CA THR A 219 -13.59 2.91 28.42
C THR A 219 -13.92 2.50 26.97
N LEU A 220 -13.07 1.67 26.35
CA LEU A 220 -13.24 1.27 24.94
C LEU A 220 -14.19 0.08 24.75
N GLN A 221 -14.35 -0.80 25.76
CA GLN A 221 -15.31 -1.91 25.72
C GLN A 221 -16.77 -1.48 25.59
N ALA A 222 -17.08 -0.23 25.91
CA ALA A 222 -18.42 0.33 25.73
C ALA A 222 -18.79 0.54 24.25
N GLU A 223 -17.82 0.46 23.33
CA GLU A 223 -18.03 0.64 21.90
C GLU A 223 -18.34 -0.66 21.16
N ASN A 224 -18.75 -0.54 19.90
CA ASN A 224 -19.01 -1.67 19.03
C ASN A 224 -17.69 -2.30 18.55
N LEU A 225 -17.15 -3.21 19.35
CA LEU A 225 -15.97 -4.01 19.06
C LEU A 225 -16.37 -5.29 18.31
N LYS A 226 -16.82 -5.18 17.05
CA LYS A 226 -17.22 -6.35 16.24
C LYS A 226 -16.16 -6.65 15.17
N PRO A 227 -15.47 -7.80 15.24
CA PRO A 227 -14.55 -8.23 14.19
C PRO A 227 -15.20 -8.28 12.79
N GLY A 228 -14.41 -8.01 11.75
CA GLY A 228 -14.85 -7.96 10.35
C GLY A 228 -15.47 -6.63 9.90
N GLN A 229 -15.49 -5.62 10.77
CA GLN A 229 -15.72 -4.23 10.35
C GLN A 229 -14.45 -3.67 9.69
N VAL A 230 -14.61 -2.89 8.63
CA VAL A 230 -13.52 -2.27 7.87
C VAL A 230 -13.70 -0.76 7.77
N GLY A 231 -12.62 -0.03 7.54
CA GLY A 231 -12.56 1.42 7.42
C GLY A 231 -11.84 2.10 8.59
N THR A 232 -11.50 3.38 8.39
CA THR A 232 -10.72 4.22 9.32
C THR A 232 -11.19 4.17 10.77
N GLY A 233 -12.51 4.28 11.02
CA GLY A 233 -13.07 4.33 12.38
C GLY A 233 -12.87 3.02 13.16
N PRO A 234 -13.35 1.86 12.64
CA PRO A 234 -13.06 0.55 13.22
C PRO A 234 -11.57 0.27 13.41
N ALA A 235 -10.72 0.59 12.42
CA ALA A 235 -9.27 0.39 12.51
C ALA A 235 -8.67 1.13 13.73
N ARG A 236 -8.95 2.43 13.85
CA ARG A 236 -8.45 3.26 14.97
C ARG A 236 -9.02 2.81 16.32
N LEU A 237 -10.29 2.40 16.38
CA LEU A 237 -10.91 1.88 17.61
C LEU A 237 -10.26 0.56 18.04
N PHE A 238 -10.09 -0.39 17.12
CA PHE A 238 -9.48 -1.69 17.41
C PHE A 238 -8.02 -1.55 17.81
N TYR A 239 -7.27 -0.67 17.14
CA TYR A 239 -5.89 -0.35 17.48
C TYR A 239 -5.79 0.22 18.90
N ALA A 240 -6.63 1.20 19.24
CA ALA A 240 -6.64 1.79 20.58
C ALA A 240 -7.00 0.76 21.66
N TYR A 241 -7.93 -0.16 21.35
CA TYR A 241 -8.32 -1.22 22.26
C TYR A 241 -7.20 -2.26 22.45
N ALA A 242 -6.54 -2.66 21.36
CA ALA A 242 -5.37 -3.53 21.40
C ALA A 242 -4.22 -2.92 22.22
N SER A 243 -3.95 -1.63 22.02
CA SER A 243 -2.94 -0.88 22.79
C SER A 243 -3.26 -0.83 24.28
N ALA A 244 -4.54 -0.63 24.64
CA ALA A 244 -4.99 -0.66 26.03
C ALA A 244 -4.86 -2.07 26.66
N LEU A 245 -5.20 -3.12 25.90
CA LEU A 245 -5.01 -4.50 26.34
C LEU A 245 -3.54 -4.81 26.58
N TYR A 246 -2.67 -4.41 25.66
CA TYR A 246 -1.22 -4.58 25.79
C TYR A 246 -0.68 -3.87 27.02
N ALA A 247 -1.01 -2.59 27.21
CA ALA A 247 -0.60 -1.81 28.38
C ALA A 247 -1.11 -2.40 29.71
N SER A 248 -2.24 -3.12 29.71
CA SER A 248 -2.77 -3.83 30.89
C SER A 248 -2.15 -5.22 31.12
N GLY A 249 -1.17 -5.62 30.31
CA GLY A 249 -0.51 -6.92 30.39
C GLY A 249 -1.31 -8.09 29.79
N ARG A 250 -2.40 -7.81 29.06
CA ARG A 250 -3.25 -8.84 28.40
C ARG A 250 -2.75 -9.11 26.98
N ARG A 251 -1.52 -9.63 26.88
CA ARG A 251 -0.78 -9.75 25.62
C ARG A 251 -1.51 -10.58 24.55
N ASP A 252 -1.99 -11.77 24.88
CA ASP A 252 -2.66 -12.67 23.90
C ASP A 252 -3.91 -12.01 23.29
N GLU A 253 -4.67 -11.29 24.12
CA GLU A 253 -5.84 -10.55 23.65
C GLU A 253 -5.43 -9.33 22.83
N SER A 254 -4.34 -8.65 23.20
CA SER A 254 -3.83 -7.52 22.43
C SER A 254 -3.40 -7.92 21.02
N VAL A 255 -2.76 -9.09 20.85
CA VAL A 255 -2.38 -9.64 19.54
C VAL A 255 -3.62 -9.87 18.68
N THR A 256 -4.64 -10.50 19.25
CA THR A 256 -5.92 -10.75 18.55
C THR A 256 -6.55 -9.44 18.07
N TRP A 257 -6.53 -8.40 18.92
CA TRP A 257 -7.12 -7.11 18.58
C TRP A 257 -6.27 -6.26 17.65
N PHE A 258 -4.95 -6.39 17.66
CA PHE A 258 -4.08 -5.80 16.64
C PHE A 258 -4.28 -6.47 15.27
N MET A 259 -4.53 -7.79 15.21
CA MET A 259 -4.93 -8.46 13.95
C MET A 259 -6.27 -7.93 13.43
N ASN A 260 -7.25 -7.73 14.32
CA ASN A 260 -8.51 -7.12 13.92
C ASN A 260 -8.33 -5.66 13.46
N ALA A 261 -7.43 -4.90 14.11
CA ALA A 261 -7.11 -3.55 13.69
C ALA A 261 -6.50 -3.52 12.29
N ALA A 262 -5.47 -4.34 12.03
CA ALA A 262 -4.85 -4.47 10.72
C ALA A 262 -5.85 -4.89 9.63
N ALA A 263 -6.70 -5.89 9.92
CA ALA A 263 -7.73 -6.33 8.98
C ALA A 263 -8.81 -5.27 8.71
N ALA A 264 -9.05 -4.36 9.65
CA ALA A 264 -9.99 -3.26 9.47
C ALA A 264 -9.37 -2.08 8.70
N ASP A 265 -8.05 -2.00 8.63
CA ASP A 265 -7.29 -0.84 8.19
C ASP A 265 -7.03 -0.81 6.68
N ILE A 266 -8.10 -0.65 5.91
CA ILE A 266 -8.05 -0.60 4.44
C ILE A 266 -7.36 0.66 3.89
N ASP A 267 -7.24 1.71 4.72
CA ASP A 267 -6.71 3.02 4.35
C ASP A 267 -5.29 3.25 4.91
N ASP A 268 -4.70 2.24 5.56
CA ASP A 268 -3.37 2.26 6.19
C ASP A 268 -3.18 3.42 7.17
N VAL A 269 -4.17 3.65 8.03
CA VAL A 269 -4.22 4.77 8.99
C VAL A 269 -3.62 4.42 10.37
N THR A 270 -3.21 3.17 10.59
CA THR A 270 -2.60 2.67 11.83
C THR A 270 -1.40 1.78 11.55
N ASP A 271 -0.44 1.72 12.47
CA ASP A 271 0.73 0.83 12.41
C ASP A 271 0.44 -0.56 13.05
N ALA A 272 -0.80 -1.05 12.96
CA ALA A 272 -1.22 -2.29 13.62
C ALA A 272 -0.36 -3.51 13.22
N GLU A 273 0.02 -3.60 11.94
CA GLU A 273 0.88 -4.66 11.42
C GLU A 273 2.29 -4.63 11.99
N PHE A 274 2.82 -3.42 12.21
CA PHE A 274 4.12 -3.22 12.82
C PHE A 274 4.09 -3.66 14.29
N ARG A 275 3.05 -3.27 15.03
CA ARG A 275 2.82 -3.72 16.41
C ARG A 275 2.74 -5.24 16.54
N LEU A 276 2.10 -5.92 15.60
CA LEU A 276 2.07 -7.39 15.58
C LEU A 276 3.46 -8.01 15.41
N THR A 277 4.31 -7.36 14.61
CA THR A 277 5.68 -7.82 14.37
C THR A 277 6.56 -7.59 15.60
N GLU A 278 6.45 -6.43 16.27
CA GLU A 278 7.12 -6.17 17.55
C GLU A 278 6.71 -7.22 18.60
N LEU A 279 5.40 -7.46 18.72
CA LEU A 279 4.87 -8.44 19.67
C LEU A 279 5.33 -9.87 19.34
N ALA A 280 5.51 -10.25 18.08
CA ALA A 280 6.03 -11.56 17.71
C ALA A 280 7.54 -11.72 18.01
N GLY A 281 8.31 -10.62 17.96
CA GLY A 281 9.74 -10.60 18.27
C GLY A 281 10.05 -10.89 19.75
N ASP A 282 9.15 -10.52 20.66
CA ASP A 282 9.28 -10.79 22.10
C ASP A 282 9.19 -12.30 22.47
N ASP A 283 8.72 -13.17 21.55
CA ASP A 283 8.69 -14.64 21.73
C ASP A 283 9.88 -15.37 21.09
N ALA A 284 10.87 -14.65 20.53
CA ALA A 284 12.08 -15.28 20.05
C ALA A 284 12.83 -15.91 21.25
N PRO A 285 13.06 -17.24 21.28
CA PRO A 285 13.87 -17.83 22.33
C PRO A 285 15.25 -17.18 22.28
N ALA A 286 15.74 -16.73 23.44
CA ALA A 286 17.09 -16.19 23.57
C ALA A 286 18.08 -17.15 22.89
N ALA A 287 18.86 -16.63 21.94
CA ALA A 287 19.80 -17.39 21.13
C ALA A 287 20.59 -18.38 22.01
N VAL A 288 20.44 -19.66 21.73
CA VAL A 288 21.30 -20.70 22.29
C VAL A 288 22.67 -20.58 21.63
N ASP A 289 23.71 -20.44 22.45
CA ASP A 289 25.12 -20.41 22.05
C ASP A 289 25.45 -21.55 21.08
N GLU A 290 25.95 -21.20 19.89
CA GLU A 290 26.45 -22.14 18.88
C GLU A 290 27.79 -22.76 19.31
N GLN A 291 27.81 -23.56 20.37
CA GLN A 291 28.95 -24.45 20.69
C GLN A 291 28.49 -25.73 21.39
N ASP A 292 27.72 -26.57 20.70
CA ASP A 292 27.81 -28.05 20.77
C ASP A 292 26.64 -28.70 20.04
N VAL A 293 26.88 -29.19 18.83
CA VAL A 293 26.24 -30.42 18.34
C VAL A 293 27.19 -31.11 17.37
N ASN A 294 28.10 -31.89 17.97
CA ASN A 294 28.76 -32.99 17.26
C ASN A 294 27.70 -34.00 16.80
N GLY A 295 27.85 -34.42 15.55
CA GLY A 295 26.85 -35.19 14.82
C GLY A 295 26.52 -36.56 15.41
N VAL A 296 25.31 -37.00 15.08
CA VAL A 296 24.99 -38.42 14.88
C VAL A 296 24.04 -38.52 13.68
N ASP A 297 24.52 -39.26 12.70
CA ASP A 297 23.82 -39.71 11.49
C ASP A 297 22.91 -40.91 11.83
N VAL A 298 21.61 -40.86 11.51
CA VAL A 298 20.79 -42.08 11.35
C VAL A 298 19.63 -41.86 10.35
N LEU A 299 19.88 -42.34 9.13
CA LEU A 299 19.04 -43.16 8.23
C LEU A 299 17.52 -43.27 8.45
N ALA A 300 16.86 -43.28 7.29
CA ALA A 300 15.47 -43.62 7.04
C ALA A 300 15.06 -45.07 7.43
N ASP A 301 13.74 -45.19 7.56
CA ASP A 301 12.88 -46.38 7.43
C ASP A 301 12.43 -47.09 8.73
N SER A 302 11.13 -47.00 9.03
CA SER A 302 10.24 -48.15 9.26
C SER A 302 8.83 -47.73 9.68
N ALA A 303 7.85 -48.31 9.01
CA ALA A 303 6.42 -48.18 9.24
C ALA A 303 5.90 -48.97 10.47
N VAL A 304 4.63 -48.65 10.80
CA VAL A 304 3.59 -49.42 11.51
C VAL A 304 3.51 -49.32 13.05
N SER A 305 2.49 -48.61 13.54
CA SER A 305 1.42 -49.22 14.37
C SER A 305 0.23 -48.28 14.57
N ALA A 306 -0.97 -48.78 14.33
CA ALA A 306 -2.24 -48.10 14.46
C ALA A 306 -2.87 -48.21 15.86
N ALA A 307 -3.65 -47.17 16.19
CA ALA A 307 -4.81 -47.07 17.09
C ALA A 307 -4.59 -46.82 18.61
N PRO A 308 -5.57 -46.20 19.33
CA PRO A 308 -6.83 -45.58 18.90
C PRO A 308 -7.05 -44.12 19.37
N ALA A 309 -8.08 -43.50 18.81
CA ALA A 309 -8.61 -42.18 19.16
C ALA A 309 -9.14 -42.13 20.61
N ALA A 310 -8.89 -41.01 21.28
CA ALA A 310 -9.56 -40.61 22.51
C ALA A 310 -10.59 -39.51 22.17
N GLU A 311 -11.84 -39.74 22.56
CA GLU A 311 -12.96 -38.81 22.40
C GLU A 311 -12.79 -37.56 23.28
N PRO A 312 -13.31 -36.38 22.86
CA PRO A 312 -13.39 -35.21 23.73
C PRO A 312 -14.62 -35.30 24.65
N GLU A 313 -14.40 -35.24 25.97
CA GLU A 313 -15.46 -35.07 26.97
C GLU A 313 -16.16 -33.72 26.79
N SER A 314 -17.49 -33.76 26.67
CA SER A 314 -18.37 -32.58 26.69
C SER A 314 -18.61 -32.11 28.14
N PRO A 315 -18.53 -30.81 28.47
CA PRO A 315 -18.94 -30.33 29.78
C PRO A 315 -20.48 -30.28 29.91
N ALA A 316 -20.97 -30.74 31.06
CA ALA A 316 -22.38 -30.86 31.42
C ALA A 316 -23.12 -29.51 31.56
N PRO A 317 -24.45 -29.47 31.38
CA PRO A 317 -25.25 -28.25 31.44
C PRO A 317 -25.56 -27.84 32.89
N VAL A 318 -25.35 -26.56 33.21
CA VAL A 318 -25.83 -25.94 34.45
C VAL A 318 -27.27 -25.45 34.27
N SER A 319 -28.16 -26.05 35.07
CA SER A 319 -29.59 -25.76 35.18
C SER A 319 -29.86 -24.40 35.84
N ALA A 320 -30.54 -23.50 35.13
CA ALA A 320 -31.17 -22.31 35.70
C ALA A 320 -32.69 -22.51 35.80
N ALA A 321 -33.22 -22.48 37.02
CA ALA A 321 -34.66 -22.55 37.32
C ALA A 321 -35.35 -21.19 37.03
N PRO A 322 -36.65 -21.18 36.67
CA PRO A 322 -37.36 -19.97 36.28
C PRO A 322 -37.87 -19.17 37.49
N VAL A 323 -37.72 -17.85 37.45
CA VAL A 323 -38.38 -16.92 38.38
C VAL A 323 -39.66 -16.40 37.73
N SER A 324 -40.76 -16.58 38.44
CA SER A 324 -42.12 -16.25 38.05
C SER A 324 -42.37 -14.73 37.96
N THR A 325 -43.15 -14.36 36.95
CA THR A 325 -43.76 -13.05 36.73
C THR A 325 -44.97 -12.83 37.65
N GLU A 326 -45.03 -11.68 38.31
CA GLU A 326 -46.28 -11.04 38.75
C GLU A 326 -46.42 -9.69 38.04
N PRO A 327 -47.60 -9.37 37.47
CA PRO A 327 -48.04 -7.99 37.37
C PRO A 327 -49.32 -7.79 38.19
N ALA A 328 -49.34 -6.67 38.93
CA ALA A 328 -50.49 -6.22 39.70
C ALA A 328 -51.58 -5.59 38.79
N GLU A 329 -52.83 -5.84 39.16
CA GLU A 329 -54.05 -5.31 38.56
C GLU A 329 -54.40 -3.88 39.02
N THR A 330 -55.44 -3.33 38.37
CA THR A 330 -56.35 -2.19 38.65
C THR A 330 -56.09 -0.90 37.87
N GLU A 331 -57.06 -0.20 37.26
CA GLU A 331 -58.43 -0.40 36.74
C GLU A 331 -58.76 0.93 35.95
N PRO A 332 -59.88 1.04 35.21
CA PRO A 332 -59.99 1.75 33.93
C PRO A 332 -60.68 3.13 33.99
N VAL A 333 -60.65 3.86 32.86
CA VAL A 333 -61.70 4.85 32.52
C VAL A 333 -62.09 4.68 31.06
N SER A 334 -63.35 4.29 30.84
CA SER A 334 -64.06 4.24 29.56
C SER A 334 -64.83 5.54 29.34
N VAL A 335 -64.82 6.10 28.13
CA VAL A 335 -65.98 6.79 27.53
C VAL A 335 -65.92 6.64 25.99
N GLU A 336 -66.93 5.97 25.46
CA GLU A 336 -67.35 5.84 24.04
C GLU A 336 -68.54 6.81 23.79
N PRO A 337 -69.24 6.89 22.62
CA PRO A 337 -68.97 6.45 21.23
C PRO A 337 -69.51 7.38 20.10
N ALA A 338 -69.42 6.86 18.85
CA ALA A 338 -70.36 6.97 17.71
C ALA A 338 -70.25 8.22 16.79
N VAL A 339 -70.49 8.17 15.46
CA VAL A 339 -71.43 7.36 14.65
C VAL A 339 -71.05 7.33 13.15
N GLU A 340 -71.39 6.23 12.45
CA GLU A 340 -71.96 6.08 11.07
C GLU A 340 -71.36 6.82 9.84
N SER A 341 -71.23 6.25 8.64
CA SER A 341 -72.13 5.36 7.88
C SER A 341 -71.47 4.84 6.57
N THR A 342 -71.95 3.69 6.10
CA THR A 342 -71.56 2.90 4.90
C THR A 342 -72.25 3.39 3.58
N PRO A 343 -72.38 2.60 2.47
CA PRO A 343 -71.49 2.54 1.30
C PRO A 343 -72.26 2.66 -0.06
N ALA A 344 -71.59 2.58 -1.23
CA ALA A 344 -72.19 2.05 -2.48
C ALA A 344 -71.24 1.97 -3.70
N ARG A 345 -71.11 0.74 -4.25
CA ARG A 345 -71.30 0.28 -5.67
C ARG A 345 -70.55 1.00 -6.83
N SER A 346 -70.11 0.40 -7.93
CA SER A 346 -70.28 -0.89 -8.67
C SER A 346 -69.41 -0.73 -9.95
N THR A 347 -68.76 -1.70 -10.62
CA THR A 347 -69.19 -2.86 -11.44
C THR A 347 -67.90 -3.52 -11.97
N ALA A 348 -67.67 -4.84 -11.84
CA ALA A 348 -67.86 -5.93 -12.84
C ALA A 348 -67.05 -5.74 -14.17
N ALA A 349 -66.28 -6.71 -14.71
CA ALA A 349 -66.48 -8.16 -14.88
C ALA A 349 -65.12 -8.91 -14.90
N GLU A 350 -64.93 -10.05 -14.21
CA GLU A 350 -65.14 -11.46 -14.65
C GLU A 350 -64.38 -11.82 -15.95
N SER A 351 -63.52 -12.86 -16.01
CA SER A 351 -63.90 -14.28 -15.87
C SER A 351 -62.69 -15.26 -15.76
N SER A 352 -62.79 -16.17 -14.76
CA SER A 352 -62.52 -17.65 -14.74
C SER A 352 -61.15 -18.21 -15.18
N ALA A 353 -60.28 -18.81 -14.35
CA ALA A 353 -60.35 -20.01 -13.47
C ALA A 353 -60.13 -21.40 -14.17
N ALA A 354 -58.86 -21.88 -14.13
CA ALA A 354 -58.28 -23.13 -13.55
C ALA A 354 -58.97 -24.54 -13.71
N PRO A 355 -58.42 -25.67 -13.17
CA PRO A 355 -57.58 -26.68 -13.88
C PRO A 355 -58.01 -28.18 -13.66
N ALA A 356 -57.32 -29.17 -14.26
CA ALA A 356 -57.17 -30.59 -13.82
C ALA A 356 -56.47 -31.46 -14.90
N LYS A 357 -55.93 -32.68 -14.72
CA LYS A 357 -55.13 -33.43 -13.71
C LYS A 357 -55.01 -34.90 -14.25
N VAL A 358 -53.85 -35.56 -14.09
CA VAL A 358 -53.56 -37.05 -14.11
C VAL A 358 -53.70 -37.75 -15.50
N GLU A 359 -52.79 -38.61 -16.00
CA GLU A 359 -52.39 -39.95 -15.51
C GLU A 359 -51.02 -40.44 -16.02
N ASP A 360 -50.50 -41.38 -15.24
CA ASP A 360 -49.26 -42.17 -15.25
C ASP A 360 -49.37 -43.37 -16.21
N GLU A 361 -48.26 -43.83 -16.81
CA GLU A 361 -48.02 -45.24 -17.17
C GLU A 361 -46.59 -45.46 -17.75
N THR A 362 -45.82 -46.31 -17.08
CA THR A 362 -44.72 -47.15 -17.62
C THR A 362 -45.21 -48.62 -17.50
N PRO A 363 -44.72 -49.66 -18.23
CA PRO A 363 -43.29 -50.00 -18.36
C PRO A 363 -42.81 -50.87 -19.58
N ASP A 364 -41.48 -51.05 -19.60
CA ASP A 364 -40.68 -52.29 -19.88
C ASP A 364 -40.33 -52.86 -21.28
N VAL A 365 -39.00 -53.11 -21.41
CA VAL A 365 -38.28 -54.30 -21.95
C VAL A 365 -38.10 -54.48 -23.47
N ALA A 366 -36.83 -54.39 -23.94
CA ALA A 366 -36.01 -55.56 -24.35
C ALA A 366 -34.78 -55.19 -25.22
N VAL A 367 -33.67 -55.86 -24.88
CA VAL A 367 -32.32 -55.92 -25.48
C VAL A 367 -32.34 -56.57 -26.89
N PRO A 368 -31.26 -56.49 -27.70
CA PRO A 368 -30.20 -57.51 -27.58
C PRO A 368 -28.76 -57.01 -27.80
N GLU A 369 -27.84 -57.60 -27.02
CA GLU A 369 -26.41 -57.73 -27.34
C GLU A 369 -26.19 -59.01 -28.17
N ALA A 370 -25.17 -59.00 -29.04
CA ALA A 370 -24.17 -60.08 -29.13
C ALA A 370 -23.06 -59.77 -30.15
N VAL A 371 -21.85 -59.55 -29.61
CA VAL A 371 -20.51 -60.08 -29.98
C VAL A 371 -20.19 -60.47 -31.44
N ASN A 372 -19.06 -59.95 -31.96
CA ASN A 372 -17.91 -60.82 -32.28
C ASN A 372 -16.56 -60.05 -32.33
N GLU A 373 -15.54 -60.67 -31.76
CA GLU A 373 -14.11 -60.28 -31.73
C GLU A 373 -13.44 -60.43 -33.10
N THR A 374 -12.40 -59.63 -33.42
CA THR A 374 -11.02 -60.15 -33.63
C THR A 374 -9.96 -59.03 -33.68
N VAL A 375 -8.80 -59.36 -33.15
CA VAL A 375 -7.54 -58.61 -32.95
C VAL A 375 -6.70 -58.46 -34.23
N ARG A 376 -5.97 -57.33 -34.39
CA ARG A 376 -4.57 -57.17 -34.90
C ARG A 376 -4.21 -55.68 -35.02
N GLU A 377 -3.31 -55.16 -34.19
CA GLU A 377 -1.86 -54.97 -34.44
C GLU A 377 -1.46 -53.81 -35.38
N GLN A 378 -0.72 -52.87 -34.79
CA GLN A 378 0.46 -52.15 -35.32
C GLN A 378 0.33 -50.88 -36.19
N GLN A 379 1.01 -49.84 -35.66
CA GLN A 379 1.94 -48.89 -36.29
C GLN A 379 1.42 -47.62 -37.01
N SER A 380 1.74 -46.50 -36.35
CA SER A 380 2.30 -45.23 -36.83
C SER A 380 2.50 -45.02 -38.34
N VAL A 381 2.01 -43.89 -38.85
CA VAL A 381 2.64 -43.11 -39.92
C VAL A 381 2.13 -41.66 -39.91
N ASP A 382 3.08 -40.77 -39.66
CA ASP A 382 3.43 -39.53 -40.40
C ASP A 382 2.33 -38.61 -40.93
N ALA A 383 2.40 -37.37 -40.42
CA ALA A 383 1.83 -36.18 -41.02
C ALA A 383 2.87 -35.55 -41.96
N ASP A 384 2.51 -35.35 -43.22
CA ASP A 384 3.16 -34.37 -44.08
C ASP A 384 2.21 -33.88 -45.19
N SER A 385 2.54 -32.71 -45.75
CA SER A 385 1.93 -31.97 -46.88
C SER A 385 0.85 -30.93 -46.46
N ILE A 386 0.93 -29.61 -46.75
CA ILE A 386 1.41 -28.90 -47.96
C ILE A 386 1.80 -27.42 -47.66
N GLU A 387 3.02 -27.04 -48.10
CA GLU A 387 3.56 -25.81 -48.79
C GLU A 387 3.20 -24.38 -48.29
N SER A 388 4.13 -23.50 -47.88
CA SER A 388 5.36 -22.90 -48.46
C SER A 388 5.14 -21.73 -49.45
N VAL A 389 5.57 -20.52 -49.05
CA VAL A 389 6.02 -19.42 -49.95
C VAL A 389 7.34 -18.87 -49.40
N GLU A 390 8.29 -18.71 -50.33
CA GLU A 390 9.74 -18.58 -50.17
C GLU A 390 10.23 -17.22 -49.67
N GLY A 391 11.39 -17.23 -49.00
CA GLY A 391 12.18 -16.04 -48.67
C GLY A 391 13.37 -16.29 -47.74
N THR A 392 14.14 -17.36 -47.93
CA THR A 392 15.35 -17.65 -47.12
C THR A 392 16.59 -17.03 -47.75
N ALA A 393 17.23 -16.10 -47.04
CA ALA A 393 18.65 -15.79 -47.25
C ALA A 393 19.45 -16.37 -46.06
N ASP A 394 20.34 -17.26 -46.45
CA ASP A 394 21.36 -18.01 -45.71
C ASP A 394 22.24 -17.13 -44.80
N LEU A 395 22.32 -17.47 -43.51
CA LEU A 395 23.29 -16.92 -42.56
C LEU A 395 24.17 -18.05 -42.02
N SER A 396 25.01 -18.59 -42.90
CA SER A 396 26.11 -19.47 -42.51
C SER A 396 27.38 -19.25 -43.35
N ALA A 397 28.14 -18.19 -43.04
CA ALA A 397 29.57 -18.16 -43.34
C ALA A 397 30.32 -17.11 -42.50
N THR A 398 31.31 -17.60 -41.77
CA THR A 398 32.29 -16.93 -40.93
C THR A 398 33.24 -15.97 -41.68
N SER A 399 33.64 -14.94 -40.93
CA SER A 399 34.97 -14.29 -40.90
C SER A 399 35.37 -13.36 -42.05
N SER A 400 35.40 -12.05 -41.76
CA SER A 400 36.66 -11.31 -41.56
C SER A 400 36.34 -9.81 -41.40
N TYR A 401 36.30 -9.29 -40.17
CA TYR A 401 36.36 -7.85 -39.98
C TYR A 401 37.83 -7.45 -39.81
N VAL A 402 38.29 -6.70 -40.80
CA VAL A 402 39.54 -5.94 -40.77
C VAL A 402 39.44 -4.98 -39.60
N ALA A 403 40.43 -5.02 -38.70
CA ALA A 403 40.62 -4.00 -37.68
C ALA A 403 40.87 -2.66 -38.39
N GLU A 404 39.84 -1.81 -38.44
CA GLU A 404 40.02 -0.40 -38.72
C GLU A 404 40.15 0.32 -37.38
N ASP A 405 41.38 0.75 -37.12
CA ASP A 405 41.77 1.61 -36.00
C ASP A 405 40.92 2.88 -35.97
N GLY A 406 40.02 2.92 -34.99
CA GLY A 406 39.15 4.07 -34.70
C GLY A 406 38.14 3.76 -33.61
N ALA A 407 38.54 3.05 -32.54
CA ALA A 407 37.66 2.69 -31.43
C ALA A 407 37.26 3.94 -30.61
N GLY A 408 36.23 4.64 -31.07
CA GLY A 408 35.36 5.38 -30.16
C GLY A 408 34.57 4.35 -29.36
N SER A 409 34.74 4.36 -28.03
CA SER A 409 33.89 3.60 -27.11
C SER A 409 32.42 3.93 -27.40
N GLN A 410 31.62 2.90 -27.70
CA GLN A 410 30.19 3.03 -27.97
C GLN A 410 29.44 2.72 -26.67
N ALA A 411 28.51 3.58 -26.26
CA ALA A 411 27.72 3.32 -25.06
C ALA A 411 26.76 2.15 -25.32
N LEU A 412 26.44 1.37 -24.28
CA LEU A 412 25.49 0.26 -24.36
C LEU A 412 24.17 0.69 -25.02
N VAL A 413 23.63 1.84 -24.61
CA VAL A 413 22.35 2.33 -25.10
C VAL A 413 22.33 2.70 -26.58
N ASP A 414 23.48 3.04 -27.18
CA ASP A 414 23.58 3.45 -28.59
C ASP A 414 23.24 2.31 -29.57
N ARG A 415 23.15 1.06 -29.08
CA ARG A 415 22.80 -0.12 -29.89
C ARG A 415 21.29 -0.36 -30.00
N TYR A 416 20.48 0.27 -29.14
CA TYR A 416 19.06 -0.06 -28.97
C TYR A 416 18.16 1.13 -29.31
N ASP A 417 16.95 0.83 -29.78
CA ASP A 417 15.96 1.85 -30.14
C ASP A 417 14.80 1.97 -29.13
N ALA A 418 14.77 1.13 -28.10
CA ALA A 418 13.92 1.28 -26.92
C ALA A 418 14.45 0.48 -25.73
N LEU A 419 14.11 0.91 -24.51
CA LEU A 419 14.30 0.13 -23.29
C LEU A 419 12.98 -0.43 -22.77
N LEU A 420 12.98 -1.70 -22.40
CA LEU A 420 11.90 -2.37 -21.67
C LEU A 420 12.37 -2.58 -20.23
N LEU A 421 11.97 -1.67 -19.35
CA LEU A 421 12.48 -1.55 -17.98
C LEU A 421 11.56 -2.28 -17.01
N ASP A 422 12.08 -3.19 -16.21
CA ASP A 422 11.42 -3.57 -14.96
C ASP A 422 11.32 -2.37 -14.00
N LEU A 423 10.49 -2.48 -12.95
CA LEU A 423 10.25 -1.42 -11.98
C LEU A 423 10.94 -1.66 -10.64
N ASP A 424 10.46 -2.64 -9.88
CA ASP A 424 10.85 -2.90 -8.49
C ASP A 424 12.22 -3.57 -8.44
N GLY A 425 13.25 -2.85 -8.00
CA GLY A 425 14.64 -3.33 -7.99
C GLY A 425 15.47 -2.83 -9.18
N THR A 426 14.83 -2.21 -10.18
CA THR A 426 15.49 -1.66 -11.37
C THR A 426 15.37 -0.14 -11.49
N VAL A 427 14.17 0.40 -11.33
CA VAL A 427 13.88 1.85 -11.40
C VAL A 427 13.72 2.44 -10.00
N PHE A 428 13.08 1.72 -9.09
CA PHE A 428 12.87 2.14 -7.71
C PHE A 428 12.91 0.96 -6.74
N ALA A 429 13.06 1.25 -5.45
CA ALA A 429 12.94 0.27 -4.38
C ALA A 429 12.02 0.84 -3.29
N GLY A 430 10.85 0.21 -3.11
CA GLY A 430 9.82 0.72 -2.21
C GLY A 430 9.33 2.11 -2.64
N HIS A 431 9.48 3.11 -1.76
CA HIS A 431 9.00 4.47 -1.99
C HIS A 431 10.06 5.43 -2.55
N GLN A 432 11.22 4.93 -2.97
CA GLN A 432 12.33 5.77 -3.44
C GLN A 432 12.84 5.31 -4.79
N ALA A 433 13.07 6.26 -5.70
CA ALA A 433 13.83 6.01 -6.92
C ALA A 433 15.23 5.49 -6.57
N LEU A 434 15.72 4.51 -7.34
CA LEU A 434 17.08 4.02 -7.17
C LEU A 434 18.09 5.12 -7.55
N PRO A 435 19.29 5.12 -6.94
CA PRO A 435 20.33 6.06 -7.30
C PRO A 435 20.57 6.12 -8.81
N ASN A 436 20.80 7.32 -9.33
CA ASN A 436 21.03 7.59 -10.76
C ASN A 436 19.88 7.25 -11.72
N ALA A 437 18.78 6.61 -11.27
CA ALA A 437 17.71 6.16 -12.15
C ALA A 437 17.03 7.33 -12.90
N VAL A 438 16.57 8.35 -12.17
CA VAL A 438 15.89 9.52 -12.77
C VAL A 438 16.81 10.24 -13.75
N ASP A 439 18.01 10.63 -13.28
CA ASP A 439 19.00 11.35 -14.09
C ASP A 439 19.44 10.56 -15.34
N THR A 440 19.54 9.23 -15.23
CA THR A 440 19.88 8.38 -16.37
C THR A 440 18.75 8.38 -17.39
N LEU A 441 17.53 8.06 -16.96
CA LEU A 441 16.41 7.94 -17.89
C LEU A 441 16.09 9.29 -18.56
N ASP A 442 16.27 10.42 -17.88
CA ASP A 442 16.05 11.76 -18.46
C ASP A 442 17.09 12.16 -19.50
N ARG A 443 18.26 11.52 -19.48
CA ARG A 443 19.31 11.71 -20.49
C ARG A 443 19.16 10.81 -21.71
N LEU A 444 18.21 9.87 -21.70
CA LEU A 444 17.98 8.97 -22.82
C LEU A 444 17.17 9.65 -23.91
N ASP A 445 17.63 9.52 -25.15
CA ASP A 445 16.91 9.98 -26.34
C ASP A 445 16.01 8.88 -26.95
N ILE A 446 15.99 7.69 -26.35
CA ILE A 446 15.18 6.55 -26.79
C ILE A 446 13.96 6.32 -25.88
N PRO A 447 12.84 5.78 -26.40
CA PRO A 447 11.69 5.42 -25.60
C PRO A 447 12.02 4.45 -24.46
N ARG A 448 11.35 4.66 -23.31
CA ARG A 448 11.44 3.85 -22.10
C ARG A 448 10.05 3.32 -21.77
N PHE A 449 9.87 2.01 -21.85
CA PHE A 449 8.63 1.33 -21.48
C PHE A 449 8.82 0.66 -20.13
N PHE A 450 7.91 0.93 -19.20
CA PHE A 450 7.92 0.38 -17.86
C PHE A 450 7.07 -0.90 -17.84
N VAL A 451 7.71 -2.05 -17.63
CA VAL A 451 7.10 -3.38 -17.76
C VAL A 451 7.06 -4.06 -16.40
N THR A 452 5.87 -4.19 -15.81
CA THR A 452 5.70 -4.76 -14.46
C THR A 452 4.82 -6.00 -14.42
N ASN A 453 5.24 -6.97 -13.61
CA ASN A 453 4.43 -8.14 -13.27
C ASN A 453 3.31 -7.84 -12.27
N ASN A 454 3.31 -6.67 -11.63
CA ASN A 454 2.28 -6.33 -10.65
C ASN A 454 0.94 -6.01 -11.34
N ALA A 455 -0.09 -6.80 -11.00
CA ALA A 455 -1.44 -6.67 -11.55
C ALA A 455 -2.41 -5.93 -10.62
N SER A 456 -1.93 -5.41 -9.48
CA SER A 456 -2.79 -4.77 -8.48
C SER A 456 -3.17 -3.35 -8.88
N ARG A 457 -2.24 -2.61 -9.50
CA ARG A 457 -2.38 -1.23 -9.96
C ARG A 457 -2.62 -1.15 -11.46
N ARG A 458 -3.40 -0.16 -11.87
CA ARG A 458 -3.64 0.17 -13.27
C ARG A 458 -2.45 0.95 -13.86
N PRO A 459 -2.26 0.92 -15.19
CA PRO A 459 -1.20 1.68 -15.86
C PRO A 459 -1.17 3.17 -15.47
N ALA A 460 -2.33 3.82 -15.35
CA ALA A 460 -2.41 5.23 -14.94
C ALA A 460 -1.91 5.47 -13.50
N GLU A 461 -2.14 4.52 -12.60
CA GLU A 461 -1.70 4.59 -11.19
C GLU A 461 -0.19 4.35 -11.10
N VAL A 462 0.34 3.41 -11.89
CA VAL A 462 1.79 3.18 -11.99
C VAL A 462 2.50 4.41 -12.57
N ALA A 463 1.96 5.01 -13.63
CA ALA A 463 2.50 6.24 -14.21
C ALA A 463 2.41 7.44 -13.26
N ALA A 464 1.35 7.55 -12.45
CA ALA A 464 1.26 8.56 -11.40
C ALA A 464 2.34 8.36 -10.34
N HIS A 465 2.54 7.12 -9.89
CA HIS A 465 3.57 6.80 -8.91
C HIS A 465 4.99 7.08 -9.43
N LEU A 466 5.28 6.71 -10.69
CA LEU A 466 6.56 7.04 -11.33
C LEU A 466 6.80 8.56 -11.38
N ARG A 467 5.76 9.36 -11.64
CA ARG A 467 5.87 10.83 -11.62
C ARG A 467 6.10 11.39 -10.22
N GLU A 468 5.52 10.80 -9.18
CA GLU A 468 5.81 11.15 -7.78
C GLU A 468 7.29 10.91 -7.43
N LEU A 469 7.89 9.87 -8.00
CA LEU A 469 9.31 9.54 -7.85
C LEU A 469 10.24 10.38 -8.75
N GLY A 470 9.69 11.26 -9.59
CA GLY A 470 10.44 12.18 -10.45
C GLY A 470 10.66 11.71 -11.88
N PHE A 471 10.10 10.57 -12.30
CA PHE A 471 10.21 10.09 -13.67
C PHE A 471 9.18 10.75 -14.59
N ASP A 472 9.58 11.09 -15.82
CA ASP A 472 8.65 11.47 -16.88
C ASP A 472 7.98 10.22 -17.47
N ALA A 473 6.80 9.89 -16.91
CA ALA A 473 6.04 8.69 -17.26
C ALA A 473 4.56 9.02 -17.53
N THR A 474 4.04 8.48 -18.63
CA THR A 474 2.62 8.51 -19.00
C THR A 474 2.05 7.09 -19.06
N GLU A 475 0.73 6.98 -19.07
CA GLU A 475 0.03 5.69 -19.05
C GLU A 475 0.42 4.77 -20.23
N ASP A 476 0.64 5.35 -21.41
CA ASP A 476 1.03 4.64 -22.63
C ASP A 476 2.45 4.06 -22.58
N LEU A 477 3.30 4.55 -21.67
CA LEU A 477 4.63 4.01 -21.43
C LEU A 477 4.63 2.83 -20.44
N VAL A 478 3.51 2.55 -19.78
CA VAL A 478 3.39 1.45 -18.82
C VAL A 478 2.74 0.22 -19.46
N VAL A 479 3.33 -0.94 -19.22
CA VAL A 479 2.82 -2.25 -19.64
C VAL A 479 2.71 -3.14 -18.39
N THR A 480 1.50 -3.57 -18.06
CA THR A 480 1.26 -4.40 -16.87
C THR A 480 0.81 -5.80 -17.25
N SER A 481 1.14 -6.77 -16.40
CA SER A 481 0.66 -8.15 -16.54
C SER A 481 -0.87 -8.28 -16.51
N ALA A 482 -1.58 -7.32 -15.88
CA ALA A 482 -3.04 -7.26 -15.90
C ALA A 482 -3.58 -6.99 -17.31
N GLN A 483 -2.99 -6.04 -18.05
CA GLN A 483 -3.34 -5.75 -19.44
C GLN A 483 -3.09 -6.96 -20.34
N SER A 484 -1.90 -7.58 -20.21
CA SER A 484 -1.55 -8.77 -20.99
C SER A 484 -2.47 -9.95 -20.67
N GLY A 485 -2.81 -10.16 -19.40
CA GLY A 485 -3.75 -11.19 -18.98
C GLY A 485 -5.16 -10.97 -19.52
N ALA A 486 -5.64 -9.73 -19.52
CA ALA A 486 -6.93 -9.37 -20.10
C ALA A 486 -6.95 -9.59 -21.62
N ARG A 487 -5.92 -9.18 -22.36
CA ARG A 487 -5.85 -9.47 -23.81
C ARG A 487 -5.77 -10.98 -24.06
N LEU A 488 -4.98 -11.71 -23.29
CA LEU A 488 -4.89 -13.17 -23.45
C LEU A 488 -6.26 -13.83 -23.29
N LEU A 489 -7.10 -13.34 -22.37
CA LEU A 489 -8.49 -13.79 -22.31
C LEU A 489 -9.29 -13.47 -23.57
N SER A 490 -9.16 -12.27 -24.14
CA SER A 490 -9.94 -11.88 -25.33
C SER A 490 -9.54 -12.62 -26.60
N GLU A 491 -8.30 -13.12 -26.67
CA GLU A 491 -7.82 -14.01 -27.72
C GLU A 491 -8.47 -15.41 -27.64
N HIS A 492 -8.86 -15.84 -26.43
CA HIS A 492 -9.41 -17.19 -26.18
C HIS A 492 -10.93 -17.23 -25.99
N LEU A 493 -11.55 -16.09 -25.67
CA LEU A 493 -12.98 -16.01 -25.33
C LEU A 493 -13.77 -15.22 -26.35
N ALA A 494 -15.02 -15.63 -26.59
CA ALA A 494 -15.94 -14.86 -27.41
C ALA A 494 -16.33 -13.54 -26.71
N PRO A 495 -16.53 -12.43 -27.44
CA PRO A 495 -17.02 -11.18 -26.87
C PRO A 495 -18.30 -11.37 -26.06
N GLY A 496 -18.40 -10.73 -24.89
CA GLY A 496 -19.52 -10.88 -23.96
C GLY A 496 -19.48 -12.14 -23.08
N SER A 497 -18.45 -12.98 -23.21
CA SER A 497 -18.13 -14.02 -22.22
C SER A 497 -17.90 -13.40 -20.84
N ARG A 498 -17.97 -14.22 -19.80
CA ARG A 498 -17.76 -13.79 -18.42
C ARG A 498 -16.52 -14.45 -17.83
N ALA A 499 -15.65 -13.68 -17.20
CA ALA A 499 -14.50 -14.16 -16.44
C ALA A 499 -14.70 -13.91 -14.95
N LEU A 500 -14.32 -14.89 -14.13
CA LEU A 500 -14.22 -14.75 -12.69
C LEU A 500 -12.87 -14.16 -12.34
N VAL A 501 -12.87 -13.07 -11.60
CA VAL A 501 -11.66 -12.34 -11.25
C VAL A 501 -11.26 -12.66 -9.81
N ILE A 502 -10.05 -13.17 -9.63
CA ILE A 502 -9.34 -13.27 -8.36
C ILE A 502 -8.26 -12.19 -8.37
N GLY A 503 -8.37 -11.20 -7.48
CA GLY A 503 -7.51 -10.01 -7.52
C GLY A 503 -8.31 -8.72 -7.38
N THR A 504 -7.63 -7.59 -7.55
CA THR A 504 -8.17 -6.24 -7.30
C THR A 504 -9.30 -5.86 -8.27
N ASP A 505 -9.98 -4.74 -7.99
CA ASP A 505 -10.91 -4.14 -8.94
C ASP A 505 -10.20 -3.52 -10.15
N GLY A 506 -8.91 -3.17 -10.02
CA GLY A 506 -8.05 -2.79 -11.14
C GLY A 506 -7.97 -3.90 -12.20
N LEU A 507 -7.64 -5.13 -11.78
CA LEU A 507 -7.65 -6.29 -12.67
C LEU A 507 -9.04 -6.53 -13.29
N ALA A 508 -10.11 -6.40 -12.51
CA ALA A 508 -11.47 -6.53 -13.04
C ALA A 508 -11.78 -5.47 -14.12
N GLN A 509 -11.23 -4.26 -13.98
CA GLN A 509 -11.44 -3.21 -14.96
C GLN A 509 -10.71 -3.48 -16.28
N GLU A 510 -9.48 -3.98 -16.25
CA GLU A 510 -8.74 -4.39 -17.46
C GLU A 510 -9.50 -5.46 -18.25
N VAL A 511 -10.13 -6.42 -17.56
CA VAL A 511 -10.98 -7.45 -18.18
C VAL A 511 -12.22 -6.85 -18.85
N ARG A 512 -12.84 -5.83 -18.25
CA ARG A 512 -14.00 -5.15 -18.85
C ARG A 512 -13.61 -4.38 -20.12
N GLU A 513 -12.43 -3.79 -20.15
CA GLU A 513 -11.96 -2.96 -21.25
C GLU A 513 -11.70 -3.75 -22.53
N VAL A 514 -11.34 -5.03 -22.40
CA VAL A 514 -11.25 -5.97 -23.54
C VAL A 514 -12.61 -6.58 -23.93
N GLY A 515 -13.72 -6.11 -23.34
CA GLY A 515 -15.09 -6.53 -23.71
C GLY A 515 -15.56 -7.83 -23.04
N ILE A 516 -14.92 -8.26 -21.96
CA ILE A 516 -15.28 -9.45 -21.18
C ILE A 516 -16.02 -9.03 -19.92
N GLY A 517 -17.16 -9.67 -19.65
CA GLY A 517 -17.92 -9.46 -18.42
C GLY A 517 -17.18 -10.00 -17.19
N VAL A 518 -17.37 -9.39 -16.03
CA VAL A 518 -16.71 -9.80 -14.77
C VAL A 518 -17.72 -10.42 -13.81
N THR A 519 -17.28 -11.45 -13.08
CA THR A 519 -17.94 -11.95 -11.86
C THR A 519 -16.94 -12.25 -10.76
N ARG A 520 -17.46 -12.43 -9.54
CA ARG A 520 -16.74 -12.93 -8.36
C ARG A 520 -17.27 -14.29 -7.88
N SER A 521 -18.22 -14.91 -8.58
CA SER A 521 -18.82 -16.20 -8.20
C SER A 521 -18.79 -17.24 -9.32
N ALA A 522 -18.50 -18.48 -8.96
CA ALA A 522 -18.53 -19.64 -9.85
C ALA A 522 -19.95 -20.02 -10.29
N ASP A 523 -20.98 -19.66 -9.51
CA ASP A 523 -22.38 -19.95 -9.83
C ASP A 523 -22.85 -19.26 -11.11
N ASP A 524 -22.18 -18.16 -11.47
CA ASP A 524 -22.38 -17.46 -12.74
C ASP A 524 -21.84 -18.20 -13.96
N ARG A 525 -21.21 -19.37 -13.76
CA ARG A 525 -20.59 -20.22 -14.79
C ARG A 525 -19.65 -19.42 -15.70
N PRO A 526 -18.61 -18.78 -15.13
CA PRO A 526 -17.63 -18.04 -15.90
C PRO A 526 -16.91 -18.97 -16.90
N ALA A 527 -16.64 -18.45 -18.10
CA ALA A 527 -15.86 -19.16 -19.12
C ALA A 527 -14.36 -19.18 -18.81
N ALA A 528 -13.90 -18.26 -17.95
CA ALA A 528 -12.51 -18.19 -17.50
C ALA A 528 -12.38 -17.73 -16.05
N VAL A 529 -11.25 -18.03 -15.45
CA VAL A 529 -10.73 -17.44 -14.21
C VAL A 529 -9.48 -16.66 -14.57
N ILE A 530 -9.40 -15.41 -14.15
CA ILE A 530 -8.16 -14.62 -14.20
C ILE A 530 -7.73 -14.26 -12.78
N GLN A 531 -6.46 -14.51 -12.50
CA GLN A 531 -5.89 -14.39 -11.17
C GLN A 531 -4.69 -13.46 -11.15
N GLY A 532 -4.78 -12.40 -10.35
CA GLY A 532 -3.66 -11.53 -9.99
C GLY A 532 -3.60 -11.27 -8.49
N HIS A 533 -2.49 -10.66 -8.05
CA HIS A 533 -2.27 -10.40 -6.63
C HIS A 533 -3.32 -9.44 -6.04
N SER A 534 -3.79 -9.76 -4.84
CA SER A 534 -4.57 -8.88 -3.97
C SER A 534 -4.40 -9.35 -2.53
N THR A 535 -4.21 -8.41 -1.61
CA THR A 535 -4.10 -8.65 -0.17
C THR A 535 -5.37 -9.27 0.43
N ASP A 536 -6.53 -9.03 -0.17
CA ASP A 536 -7.81 -9.62 0.23
C ASP A 536 -8.00 -11.08 -0.25
N THR A 537 -7.05 -11.62 -1.03
CA THR A 537 -7.15 -12.98 -1.57
C THR A 537 -7.09 -14.02 -0.46
N GLY A 538 -8.26 -14.56 -0.13
CA GLY A 538 -8.42 -15.57 0.91
C GLY A 538 -9.12 -16.85 0.45
N TRP A 539 -9.36 -17.74 1.41
CA TRP A 539 -9.96 -19.06 1.17
C TRP A 539 -11.26 -19.02 0.35
N ALA A 540 -12.14 -18.03 0.61
CA ALA A 540 -13.42 -17.93 -0.06
C ALA A 540 -13.26 -17.70 -1.57
N GLN A 541 -12.41 -16.75 -1.96
CA GLN A 541 -12.16 -16.42 -3.36
C GLN A 541 -11.43 -17.57 -4.08
N LEU A 542 -10.43 -18.18 -3.44
CA LEU A 542 -9.75 -19.35 -3.98
C LEU A 542 -10.69 -20.54 -4.17
N SER A 543 -11.70 -20.70 -3.30
CA SER A 543 -12.71 -21.75 -3.45
C SER A 543 -13.60 -21.52 -4.67
N GLU A 544 -14.05 -20.29 -4.91
CA GLU A 544 -14.80 -19.92 -6.13
C GLU A 544 -13.98 -20.20 -7.41
N ALA A 545 -12.70 -19.81 -7.42
CA ALA A 545 -11.81 -20.13 -8.53
C ALA A 545 -11.65 -21.64 -8.73
N ALA A 546 -11.42 -22.42 -7.66
CA ALA A 546 -11.26 -23.86 -7.75
C ALA A 546 -12.51 -24.55 -8.33
N LEU A 547 -13.71 -24.09 -7.95
CA LEU A 547 -14.97 -24.57 -8.50
C LEU A 547 -15.08 -24.29 -10.01
N ALA A 548 -14.82 -23.04 -10.42
CA ALA A 548 -14.87 -22.64 -11.82
C ALA A 548 -13.83 -23.39 -12.68
N ILE A 549 -12.59 -23.53 -12.19
CA ILE A 549 -11.50 -24.26 -12.89
C ILE A 549 -11.87 -25.73 -13.05
N ARG A 550 -12.39 -26.38 -12.00
CA ARG A 550 -12.85 -27.79 -12.07
C ARG A 550 -14.04 -27.98 -13.02
N ALA A 551 -14.88 -26.95 -13.17
CA ALA A 551 -15.96 -26.94 -14.15
C ALA A 551 -15.50 -26.68 -15.60
N GLY A 552 -14.20 -26.46 -15.82
CA GLY A 552 -13.61 -26.32 -17.15
C GLY A 552 -13.37 -24.89 -17.62
N ALA A 553 -13.46 -23.89 -16.72
CA ALA A 553 -13.10 -22.52 -17.05
C ALA A 553 -11.61 -22.44 -17.44
N LEU A 554 -11.28 -21.66 -18.47
CA LEU A 554 -9.89 -21.32 -18.82
C LEU A 554 -9.25 -20.60 -17.63
N TRP A 555 -8.04 -20.96 -17.24
CA TRP A 555 -7.36 -20.31 -16.12
C TRP A 555 -6.17 -19.48 -16.62
N VAL A 556 -6.18 -18.19 -16.34
CA VAL A 556 -5.08 -17.26 -16.62
C VAL A 556 -4.54 -16.70 -15.31
N ALA A 557 -3.23 -16.70 -15.14
CA ALA A 557 -2.54 -16.02 -14.04
C ALA A 557 -1.77 -14.81 -14.59
N THR A 558 -1.86 -13.66 -13.94
CA THR A 558 -1.13 -12.46 -14.37
C THR A 558 0.37 -12.63 -14.16
N ASN A 559 0.80 -13.26 -13.07
CA ASN A 559 2.19 -13.69 -12.86
C ASN A 559 2.20 -14.91 -11.93
N VAL A 560 3.36 -15.56 -11.80
CA VAL A 560 3.56 -16.71 -10.90
C VAL A 560 4.65 -16.45 -9.86
N ASP A 561 4.87 -15.18 -9.52
CA ASP A 561 5.91 -14.78 -8.58
C ASP A 561 5.55 -15.31 -7.19
N ALA A 562 6.40 -16.20 -6.64
CA ALA A 562 6.11 -16.88 -5.38
C ALA A 562 6.06 -15.91 -4.20
N THR A 563 6.87 -14.85 -4.24
CA THR A 563 7.03 -13.86 -3.18
C THR A 563 6.75 -12.45 -3.68
N LEU A 564 6.40 -11.55 -2.76
CA LEU A 564 6.26 -10.11 -3.00
C LEU A 564 7.19 -9.36 -2.03
N PRO A 565 8.17 -8.56 -2.52
CA PRO A 565 9.02 -7.75 -1.66
C PRO A 565 8.21 -6.74 -0.83
N SER A 566 8.61 -6.55 0.43
CA SER A 566 8.09 -5.51 1.33
C SER A 566 9.17 -5.09 2.34
N GLU A 567 8.95 -4.00 3.07
CA GLU A 567 9.85 -3.58 4.16
C GLU A 567 9.99 -4.64 5.27
N ARG A 568 8.99 -5.51 5.42
CA ARG A 568 8.99 -6.61 6.40
C ARG A 568 9.72 -7.87 5.90
N GLY A 569 10.17 -7.87 4.65
CA GLY A 569 10.75 -9.03 3.96
C GLY A 569 9.85 -9.56 2.84
N LEU A 570 10.11 -10.80 2.42
CA LEU A 570 9.40 -11.46 1.33
C LEU A 570 8.03 -11.99 1.78
N LEU A 571 6.96 -11.35 1.33
CA LEU A 571 5.58 -11.74 1.57
C LEU A 571 5.10 -12.78 0.55
N VAL A 572 3.86 -13.25 0.71
CA VAL A 572 3.21 -14.21 -0.20
C VAL A 572 2.82 -13.50 -1.51
N GLY A 573 3.44 -13.91 -2.62
CA GLY A 573 3.13 -13.41 -3.96
C GLY A 573 1.95 -14.13 -4.62
N ASN A 574 1.55 -13.69 -5.82
CA ASN A 574 0.45 -14.31 -6.57
C ASN A 574 0.75 -15.78 -6.92
N GLY A 575 2.01 -16.10 -7.22
CA GLY A 575 2.47 -17.45 -7.51
C GLY A 575 2.20 -18.45 -6.41
N SER A 576 2.29 -18.02 -5.14
CA SER A 576 1.93 -18.86 -3.99
C SER A 576 0.42 -19.15 -3.95
N MET A 577 -0.41 -18.17 -4.29
CA MET A 577 -1.86 -18.37 -4.42
C MET A 577 -2.22 -19.23 -5.64
N VAL A 578 -1.48 -19.09 -6.75
CA VAL A 578 -1.57 -19.97 -7.91
C VAL A 578 -1.20 -21.41 -7.52
N ALA A 579 -0.14 -21.61 -6.74
CA ALA A 579 0.28 -22.93 -6.26
C ALA A 579 -0.82 -23.60 -5.41
N ALA A 580 -1.53 -22.83 -4.57
CA ALA A 580 -2.67 -23.35 -3.83
C ALA A 580 -3.78 -23.88 -4.77
N LEU A 581 -4.11 -23.14 -5.83
CA LEU A 581 -5.09 -23.57 -6.84
C LEU A 581 -4.61 -24.74 -7.70
N ARG A 582 -3.33 -24.79 -8.07
CA ARG A 582 -2.70 -25.93 -8.75
C ARG A 582 -2.90 -27.20 -7.93
N ASN A 583 -2.52 -27.15 -6.65
CA ASN A 583 -2.69 -28.26 -5.72
C ASN A 583 -4.19 -28.63 -5.55
N ALA A 584 -5.06 -27.64 -5.41
CA ALA A 584 -6.49 -27.86 -5.20
C ALA A 584 -7.24 -28.36 -6.44
N THR A 585 -6.72 -28.19 -7.66
CA THR A 585 -7.45 -28.49 -8.91
C THR A 585 -6.74 -29.50 -9.82
N GLY A 586 -5.43 -29.68 -9.68
CA GLY A 586 -4.59 -30.44 -10.60
C GLY A 586 -4.47 -29.82 -11.99
N LYS A 587 -4.75 -28.51 -12.12
CA LYS A 587 -4.68 -27.75 -13.38
C LYS A 587 -3.52 -26.76 -13.35
N GLU A 588 -3.15 -26.28 -14.53
CA GLU A 588 -2.11 -25.27 -14.74
C GLU A 588 -2.72 -24.03 -15.41
N PRO A 589 -2.36 -22.80 -14.99
CA PRO A 589 -2.79 -21.60 -15.66
C PRO A 589 -1.96 -21.31 -16.93
N LEU A 590 -2.54 -20.56 -17.86
CA LEU A 590 -1.75 -19.77 -18.79
C LEU A 590 -1.19 -18.55 -18.05
N VAL A 591 0.12 -18.32 -18.14
CA VAL A 591 0.79 -17.19 -17.48
C VAL A 591 0.94 -16.04 -18.47
N ALA A 592 0.49 -14.85 -18.08
CA ALA A 592 0.55 -13.65 -18.92
C ALA A 592 1.83 -12.85 -18.73
N GLY A 593 2.28 -12.70 -17.48
CA GLY A 593 3.46 -11.92 -17.09
C GLY A 593 4.79 -12.66 -17.32
N LYS A 594 5.89 -11.95 -17.09
CA LYS A 594 7.26 -12.48 -17.14
C LYS A 594 7.40 -13.72 -16.24
N PRO A 595 8.15 -14.76 -16.65
CA PRO A 595 8.96 -14.87 -17.87
C PRO A 595 8.16 -15.26 -19.13
N ALA A 596 6.84 -15.39 -19.06
CA ALA A 596 6.06 -15.79 -20.22
C ALA A 596 6.08 -14.71 -21.32
N ALA A 597 6.12 -15.17 -22.57
CA ALA A 597 6.19 -14.33 -23.75
C ALA A 597 5.11 -13.24 -23.88
N PRO A 598 3.82 -13.40 -23.43
CA PRO A 598 2.78 -12.43 -23.74
C PRO A 598 3.05 -10.99 -23.29
N LEU A 599 3.54 -10.77 -22.07
CA LEU A 599 3.85 -9.43 -21.55
C LEU A 599 5.04 -8.79 -22.28
N MET A 600 6.06 -9.59 -22.62
CA MET A 600 7.23 -9.06 -23.34
C MET A 600 6.88 -8.76 -24.80
N ALA A 601 6.13 -9.64 -25.47
CA ALA A 601 5.61 -9.42 -26.82
C ALA A 601 4.73 -8.17 -26.90
N ASP A 602 4.00 -7.90 -25.83
CA ASP A 602 3.23 -6.66 -25.67
C ASP A 602 4.07 -5.41 -25.63
N ALA A 603 5.09 -5.43 -24.77
CA ALA A 603 5.98 -4.31 -24.61
C ALA A 603 6.71 -4.03 -25.92
N ILE A 604 7.17 -5.06 -26.64
CA ILE A 604 7.77 -4.94 -27.98
C ILE A 604 6.78 -4.35 -28.99
N THR A 605 5.55 -4.87 -29.03
CA THR A 605 4.51 -4.39 -29.96
C THR A 605 4.17 -2.93 -29.70
N ARG A 606 4.05 -2.55 -28.42
CA ARG A 606 3.75 -1.17 -28.01
C ARG A 606 4.91 -0.23 -28.28
N ALA A 607 6.14 -0.69 -28.08
CA ALA A 607 7.35 0.07 -28.39
C ALA A 607 7.53 0.32 -29.88
N ALA A 608 6.99 -0.54 -30.75
CA ALA A 608 7.24 -0.53 -32.19
C ALA A 608 8.76 -0.47 -32.52
N ALA A 609 9.55 -1.08 -31.63
CA ALA A 609 11.01 -1.09 -31.64
C ALA A 609 11.54 -2.28 -32.46
N ASN A 610 12.65 -2.08 -33.18
CA ASN A 610 13.31 -3.15 -33.94
C ASN A 610 14.40 -3.84 -33.12
N ALA A 611 15.02 -3.11 -32.20
CA ALA A 611 16.08 -3.59 -31.33
C ALA A 611 15.84 -3.08 -29.90
N PRO A 612 14.82 -3.60 -29.19
CA PRO A 612 14.61 -3.30 -27.79
C PRO A 612 15.64 -4.03 -26.90
N LEU A 613 16.01 -3.41 -25.79
CA LEU A 613 16.78 -4.02 -24.69
C LEU A 613 15.89 -4.20 -23.47
N VAL A 614 15.83 -5.42 -22.93
CA VAL A 614 15.22 -5.65 -21.60
C VAL A 614 16.22 -5.29 -20.52
N VAL A 615 15.81 -4.51 -19.53
CA VAL A 615 16.63 -4.16 -18.37
C VAL A 615 15.85 -4.53 -17.11
N GLY A 616 16.44 -5.36 -16.26
CA GLY A 616 15.79 -5.85 -15.05
C GLY A 616 16.79 -6.40 -14.03
N ASP A 617 16.33 -6.69 -12.82
CA ASP A 617 17.14 -7.23 -11.73
C ASP A 617 16.86 -8.72 -11.44
N ARG A 618 15.85 -9.32 -12.10
CA ARG A 618 15.45 -10.71 -11.88
C ARG A 618 15.82 -11.63 -13.04
N LEU A 619 16.63 -12.65 -12.74
CA LEU A 619 17.03 -13.68 -13.69
C LEU A 619 15.83 -14.51 -14.18
N ASP A 620 14.98 -14.95 -13.25
CA ASP A 620 13.85 -15.85 -13.48
C ASP A 620 12.61 -15.19 -14.09
N THR A 621 12.59 -13.86 -14.22
CA THR A 621 11.50 -13.10 -14.86
C THR A 621 11.99 -12.26 -16.02
N ASP A 622 12.89 -11.32 -15.79
CA ASP A 622 13.27 -10.31 -16.79
C ASP A 622 14.18 -10.91 -17.84
N ILE A 623 15.23 -11.60 -17.37
CA ILE A 623 16.24 -12.19 -18.25
C ILE A 623 15.67 -13.39 -18.98
N GLU A 624 15.00 -14.30 -18.26
CA GLU A 624 14.30 -15.43 -18.88
C GLU A 624 13.20 -14.98 -19.84
N GLY A 625 12.46 -13.91 -19.49
CA GLY A 625 11.45 -13.32 -20.37
C GLY A 625 12.05 -12.74 -21.66
N ALA A 626 13.20 -12.08 -21.58
CA ALA A 626 13.94 -11.59 -22.75
C ALA A 626 14.41 -12.75 -23.64
N HIS A 627 14.97 -13.79 -23.03
CA HIS A 627 15.39 -15.00 -23.72
C HIS A 627 14.21 -15.70 -24.43
N ALA A 628 13.05 -15.81 -23.77
CA ALA A 628 11.86 -16.44 -24.31
C ALA A 628 11.31 -15.78 -25.58
N VAL A 629 11.58 -14.48 -25.79
CA VAL A 629 11.20 -13.73 -27.00
C VAL A 629 12.39 -13.40 -27.92
N GLY A 630 13.59 -13.89 -27.58
CA GLY A 630 14.78 -13.78 -28.42
C GLY A 630 15.37 -12.37 -28.52
N ILE A 631 15.27 -11.55 -27.47
CA ILE A 631 15.87 -10.21 -27.42
C ILE A 631 17.00 -10.14 -26.38
N GLU A 632 17.93 -9.21 -26.58
CA GLU A 632 19.06 -9.02 -25.67
C GLU A 632 18.58 -8.41 -24.33
N SER A 633 19.33 -8.68 -23.26
CA SER A 633 18.98 -8.24 -21.90
C SER A 633 20.19 -7.75 -21.11
N ALA A 634 19.96 -6.78 -20.23
CA ALA A 634 20.91 -6.26 -19.27
C ALA A 634 20.40 -6.50 -17.84
N LEU A 635 21.20 -7.20 -17.03
CA LEU A 635 20.94 -7.36 -15.60
C LEU A 635 21.52 -6.16 -14.84
N VAL A 636 20.70 -5.48 -14.03
CA VAL A 636 21.16 -4.52 -13.02
C VAL A 636 21.39 -5.22 -11.68
N LEU A 637 22.40 -4.80 -10.93
CA LEU A 637 22.77 -5.41 -9.63
C LEU A 637 22.16 -4.70 -8.42
N THR A 638 21.05 -3.99 -8.63
CA THR A 638 20.36 -3.17 -7.62
C THR A 638 19.19 -3.88 -6.91
N GLY A 639 18.76 -5.04 -7.41
CA GLY A 639 17.54 -5.70 -6.95
C GLY A 639 17.74 -7.11 -6.38
N VAL A 640 16.89 -8.05 -6.78
CA VAL A 640 16.72 -9.37 -6.16
C VAL A 640 17.84 -10.34 -6.51
N SER A 641 18.24 -10.44 -7.79
CA SER A 641 19.24 -11.43 -8.19
C SER A 641 20.62 -10.99 -7.74
N THR A 642 21.32 -11.88 -7.05
CA THR A 642 22.70 -11.64 -6.62
C THR A 642 23.70 -12.06 -7.70
N VAL A 643 24.96 -11.63 -7.55
CA VAL A 643 26.06 -12.15 -8.38
C VAL A 643 26.19 -13.67 -8.21
N THR A 644 25.91 -14.22 -7.02
CA THR A 644 25.94 -15.67 -6.82
C THR A 644 24.87 -16.37 -7.66
N ASP A 645 23.64 -15.83 -7.70
CA ASP A 645 22.56 -16.37 -8.53
C ASP A 645 22.94 -16.29 -10.02
N LEU A 646 23.52 -15.17 -10.46
CA LEU A 646 24.00 -14.98 -11.83
C LEU A 646 25.03 -16.05 -12.24
N LEU A 647 25.98 -16.36 -11.37
CA LEU A 647 27.02 -17.36 -11.67
C LEU A 647 26.46 -18.78 -11.74
N ALA A 648 25.41 -19.08 -10.99
CA ALA A 648 24.70 -20.35 -11.01
C ALA A 648 23.60 -20.44 -12.09
N ALA A 649 23.33 -19.35 -12.82
CA ALA A 649 22.19 -19.25 -13.72
C ALA A 649 22.21 -20.29 -14.85
N PRO A 650 21.08 -20.99 -15.09
CA PRO A 650 20.91 -21.85 -16.26
C PRO A 650 20.89 -21.03 -17.56
N PRO A 651 21.17 -21.63 -18.74
CA PRO A 651 21.30 -20.90 -20.00
C PRO A 651 20.19 -19.91 -20.33
N GLU A 652 18.94 -20.28 -20.08
CA GLU A 652 17.74 -19.47 -20.30
C GLU A 652 17.66 -18.21 -19.41
N GLN A 653 18.42 -18.15 -18.33
CA GLN A 653 18.45 -17.04 -17.36
C GLN A 653 19.74 -16.20 -17.46
N ARG A 654 20.57 -16.41 -18.49
CA ARG A 654 21.85 -15.70 -18.62
C ARG A 654 21.68 -14.38 -19.38
N PRO A 655 21.98 -13.23 -18.76
CA PRO A 655 21.86 -11.93 -19.44
C PRO A 655 22.96 -11.73 -20.48
N THR A 656 22.70 -10.83 -21.45
CA THR A 656 23.71 -10.42 -22.44
C THR A 656 24.73 -9.44 -21.83
N TYR A 657 24.25 -8.55 -20.96
CA TYR A 657 25.05 -7.54 -20.27
C TYR A 657 24.79 -7.56 -18.77
N VAL A 658 25.78 -7.13 -17.99
CA VAL A 658 25.63 -6.90 -16.55
C VAL A 658 26.15 -5.51 -16.24
N VAL A 659 25.32 -4.72 -15.55
CA VAL A 659 25.61 -3.35 -15.15
C VAL A 659 25.36 -3.19 -13.65
N ASP A 660 26.08 -2.29 -12.99
CA ASP A 660 25.89 -2.04 -11.56
C ASP A 660 24.50 -1.45 -11.26
N ASP A 661 24.11 -0.43 -12.03
CA ASP A 661 22.82 0.25 -11.97
C ASP A 661 22.44 0.82 -13.35
N LEU A 662 21.34 1.57 -13.44
CA LEU A 662 20.89 2.17 -14.71
C LEU A 662 21.90 3.14 -15.33
N ALA A 663 22.83 3.74 -14.58
CA ALA A 663 23.86 4.60 -15.16
C ALA A 663 24.76 3.83 -16.13
N GLY A 664 24.87 2.51 -15.97
CA GLY A 664 25.60 1.63 -16.87
C GLY A 664 25.04 1.55 -18.30
N MET A 665 23.86 2.13 -18.56
CA MET A 665 23.40 2.33 -19.94
C MET A 665 24.35 3.22 -20.76
N PHE A 666 25.15 4.06 -20.11
CA PHE A 666 26.17 4.91 -20.75
C PHE A 666 27.58 4.30 -20.72
N ASP A 667 27.76 3.13 -20.12
CA ASP A 667 29.05 2.45 -20.10
C ASP A 667 29.39 1.88 -21.48
N ASP A 668 30.68 1.68 -21.71
CA ASP A 668 31.19 1.04 -22.92
C ASP A 668 30.58 -0.35 -23.09
N ILE A 669 29.94 -0.59 -24.23
CA ILE A 669 29.17 -1.83 -24.48
C ILE A 669 30.02 -3.10 -24.35
N ASP A 670 31.29 -3.04 -24.72
CA ASP A 670 32.20 -4.18 -24.65
C ASP A 670 32.60 -4.46 -23.19
N SER A 671 32.63 -3.44 -22.33
CA SER A 671 32.99 -3.57 -20.92
C SER A 671 31.87 -4.21 -20.07
N VAL A 672 30.61 -4.03 -20.47
CA VAL A 672 29.43 -4.57 -19.74
C VAL A 672 28.91 -5.88 -20.34
N ARG A 673 29.38 -6.27 -21.53
CA ARG A 673 29.04 -7.55 -22.16
C ARG A 673 29.64 -8.71 -21.39
N VAL A 674 28.85 -9.76 -21.18
CA VAL A 674 29.34 -11.01 -20.60
C VAL A 674 30.28 -11.71 -21.57
N SER A 675 31.58 -11.48 -21.37
CA SER A 675 32.69 -12.03 -22.14
C SER A 675 33.98 -11.94 -21.33
N ASP A 676 35.09 -12.45 -21.87
CA ASP A 676 36.41 -12.16 -21.32
C ASP A 676 36.66 -10.64 -21.34
N GLN A 677 37.19 -10.09 -20.25
CA GLN A 677 37.42 -8.65 -20.10
C GLN A 677 38.91 -8.31 -19.96
N PRO A 678 39.41 -7.25 -20.62
CA PRO A 678 40.81 -6.85 -20.54
C PRO A 678 41.27 -6.57 -19.10
N GLY A 679 42.42 -7.12 -18.72
CA GLY A 679 43.04 -6.89 -17.41
C GLY A 679 42.49 -7.77 -16.29
N TRP A 680 41.45 -8.56 -16.55
CA TRP A 680 40.97 -9.61 -15.65
C TRP A 680 41.40 -10.99 -16.13
N LYS A 681 41.77 -11.84 -15.19
CA LYS A 681 42.04 -13.25 -15.42
C LYS A 681 41.20 -14.07 -14.44
N VAL A 682 40.31 -14.89 -15.00
CA VAL A 682 39.45 -15.81 -14.26
C VAL A 682 39.85 -17.24 -14.61
N ASP A 683 40.18 -18.03 -13.59
CA ASP A 683 40.56 -19.44 -13.72
C ASP A 683 39.56 -20.29 -12.93
N VAL A 684 39.00 -21.33 -13.55
CA VAL A 684 38.00 -22.20 -12.93
C VAL A 684 38.58 -23.61 -12.81
N ASP A 685 38.83 -24.06 -11.57
CA ASP A 685 39.32 -25.40 -11.24
C ASP A 685 38.30 -26.13 -10.37
N GLY A 686 37.62 -27.12 -10.95
CA GLY A 686 36.40 -27.70 -10.38
C GLY A 686 35.37 -26.61 -10.11
N SER A 687 34.77 -26.60 -8.92
CA SER A 687 33.84 -25.54 -8.48
C SER A 687 34.54 -24.33 -7.85
N THR A 688 35.86 -24.16 -8.00
CA THR A 688 36.59 -22.98 -7.47
C THR A 688 36.91 -21.98 -8.58
N VAL A 689 36.31 -20.79 -8.51
CA VAL A 689 36.54 -19.67 -9.43
C VAL A 689 37.57 -18.73 -8.82
N THR A 690 38.75 -18.64 -9.40
CA THR A 690 39.84 -17.78 -8.94
C THR A 690 40.00 -16.56 -9.85
N VAL A 691 39.83 -15.37 -9.26
CA VAL A 691 39.85 -14.08 -9.97
C VAL A 691 41.09 -13.30 -9.58
N SER A 692 41.84 -12.84 -10.58
CA SER A 692 43.05 -12.04 -10.42
C SER A 692 43.16 -10.99 -11.51
N GLY A 693 43.95 -9.94 -11.27
CA GLY A 693 44.17 -8.87 -12.23
C GLY A 693 43.85 -7.49 -11.69
N SER A 694 43.84 -6.51 -12.58
CA SER A 694 43.61 -5.10 -12.28
C SER A 694 42.94 -4.40 -13.45
N GLY A 695 41.96 -5.06 -14.06
CA GLY A 695 41.12 -4.50 -15.12
C GLY A 695 40.16 -3.44 -14.59
N ASP A 696 39.35 -2.89 -15.49
CA ASP A 696 38.27 -1.98 -15.10
C ASP A 696 37.23 -2.72 -14.25
N GLN A 697 36.77 -2.13 -13.15
CA GLN A 697 35.83 -2.77 -12.25
C GLN A 697 34.47 -3.08 -12.91
N ILE A 698 34.07 -2.30 -13.92
CA ILE A 698 32.83 -2.52 -14.69
C ILE A 698 32.86 -3.92 -15.35
N GLY A 699 33.99 -4.30 -15.95
CA GLY A 699 34.16 -5.60 -16.59
C GLY A 699 34.42 -6.77 -15.64
N LEU A 700 34.47 -6.56 -14.32
CA LEU A 700 34.79 -7.65 -13.40
C LEU A 700 33.69 -8.73 -13.37
N VAL A 701 32.44 -8.35 -13.10
CA VAL A 701 31.33 -9.30 -13.01
C VAL A 701 31.06 -10.00 -14.36
N PRO A 702 31.02 -9.28 -15.50
CA PRO A 702 30.91 -9.92 -16.81
C PRO A 702 32.00 -10.98 -17.09
N ALA A 703 33.26 -10.72 -16.73
CA ALA A 703 34.34 -11.69 -16.92
C ALA A 703 34.18 -12.94 -16.05
N VAL A 704 33.78 -12.76 -14.79
CA VAL A 704 33.57 -13.88 -13.86
C VAL A 704 32.39 -14.74 -14.31
N ALA A 705 31.30 -14.13 -14.76
CA ALA A 705 30.14 -14.84 -15.30
C ALA A 705 30.51 -15.64 -16.55
N ALA A 706 31.19 -15.03 -17.52
CA ALA A 706 31.58 -15.70 -18.76
C ALA A 706 32.42 -16.95 -18.52
N ALA A 707 33.47 -16.85 -17.69
CA ALA A 707 34.34 -17.98 -17.38
C ALA A 707 33.63 -19.07 -16.57
N THR A 708 32.77 -18.68 -15.62
CA THR A 708 32.02 -19.64 -14.78
C THR A 708 31.02 -20.42 -15.62
N TRP A 709 30.23 -19.74 -16.46
CA TRP A 709 29.26 -20.40 -17.33
C TRP A 709 29.94 -21.33 -18.33
N ALA A 710 31.08 -20.93 -18.92
CA ALA A 710 31.84 -21.80 -19.80
C ALA A 710 32.30 -23.09 -19.10
N ALA A 711 32.69 -23.01 -17.83
CA ALA A 711 33.08 -24.18 -17.04
C ALA A 711 31.88 -25.06 -16.64
N VAL A 712 30.75 -24.45 -16.27
CA VAL A 712 29.50 -25.15 -15.96
C VAL A 712 28.97 -25.89 -17.19
N ASP A 713 28.92 -25.22 -18.34
CA ASP A 713 28.45 -25.80 -19.61
C ASP A 713 29.36 -26.94 -20.10
N ALA A 714 30.66 -26.86 -19.80
CA ALA A 714 31.62 -27.92 -20.06
C ALA A 714 31.52 -29.10 -19.06
N GLY A 715 30.69 -28.99 -18.01
CA GLY A 715 30.57 -29.98 -16.94
C GLY A 715 31.80 -30.05 -16.02
N VAL A 716 32.60 -28.99 -15.98
CA VAL A 716 33.83 -28.89 -15.17
C VAL A 716 33.53 -28.35 -13.77
N ALA A 717 32.50 -27.51 -13.64
CA ALA A 717 32.06 -26.91 -12.38
C ALA A 717 30.60 -27.28 -12.08
N ASP A 718 30.30 -27.48 -10.80
CA ASP A 718 28.93 -27.61 -10.32
C ASP A 718 28.40 -26.22 -9.90
N PRO A 719 27.31 -25.71 -10.52
CA PRO A 719 26.74 -24.41 -10.18
C PRO A 719 26.28 -24.30 -8.73
N GLU A 720 25.91 -25.40 -8.07
CA GLU A 720 25.46 -25.38 -6.66
C GLU A 720 26.62 -25.36 -5.66
N GLU A 721 27.85 -25.67 -6.10
CA GLU A 721 29.03 -25.76 -5.23
C GLU A 721 30.09 -24.68 -5.50
N LEU A 722 29.74 -23.61 -6.22
CA LEU A 722 30.67 -22.56 -6.61
C LEU A 722 31.33 -21.87 -5.40
N ARG A 723 32.66 -21.74 -5.45
CA ARG A 723 33.50 -21.09 -4.44
C ARG A 723 34.38 -20.05 -5.12
N ILE A 724 34.29 -18.80 -4.68
CA ILE A 724 34.98 -17.69 -5.36
C ILE A 724 36.19 -17.26 -4.53
N ARG A 725 37.37 -17.19 -5.17
CA ARG A 725 38.59 -16.63 -4.62
C ARG A 725 38.96 -15.37 -5.38
N ALA A 726 39.25 -14.29 -4.69
CA ALA A 726 39.68 -13.05 -5.30
C ALA A 726 40.70 -12.33 -4.42
N GLU A 727 41.59 -11.57 -5.05
CA GLU A 727 42.59 -10.73 -4.40
C GLU A 727 42.50 -9.27 -4.88
N GLY A 728 43.02 -8.34 -4.08
CA GLY A 728 43.11 -6.92 -4.44
C GLY A 728 41.76 -6.30 -4.78
N THR A 729 41.70 -5.52 -5.87
CA THR A 729 40.50 -4.78 -6.29
C THR A 729 39.32 -5.69 -6.66
N ALA A 730 39.59 -6.91 -7.14
CA ALA A 730 38.52 -7.89 -7.40
C ALA A 730 37.83 -8.34 -6.11
N ARG A 731 38.62 -8.57 -5.06
CA ARG A 731 38.10 -8.94 -3.73
C ARG A 731 37.17 -7.86 -3.20
N ASP A 732 37.61 -6.61 -3.24
CA ASP A 732 36.86 -5.49 -2.69
C ASP A 732 35.52 -5.28 -3.43
N LYS A 733 35.53 -5.34 -4.76
CA LYS A 733 34.31 -5.19 -5.59
C LYS A 733 33.34 -6.36 -5.39
N LEU A 734 33.80 -7.61 -5.48
CA LEU A 734 32.93 -8.79 -5.29
C LEU A 734 32.34 -8.83 -3.87
N ALA A 735 33.14 -8.53 -2.85
CA ALA A 735 32.65 -8.46 -1.47
C ALA A 735 31.61 -7.34 -1.29
N SER A 736 31.78 -6.19 -1.96
CA SER A 736 30.77 -5.10 -1.93
C SER A 736 29.44 -5.49 -2.57
N LEU A 737 29.44 -6.48 -3.47
CA LEU A 737 28.25 -7.05 -4.12
C LEU A 737 27.69 -8.27 -3.37
N GLY A 738 28.11 -8.49 -2.12
CA GLY A 738 27.60 -9.58 -1.27
C GLY A 738 28.14 -10.97 -1.62
N VAL A 739 29.14 -11.08 -2.49
CA VAL A 739 29.74 -12.37 -2.85
C VAL A 739 30.55 -12.92 -1.69
N THR A 740 30.24 -14.15 -1.27
CA THR A 740 31.03 -14.85 -0.26
C THR A 740 32.34 -15.38 -0.86
N LEU A 741 33.47 -14.87 -0.38
CA LEU A 741 34.80 -15.24 -0.87
C LEU A 741 35.48 -16.26 0.05
N VAL A 742 36.20 -17.21 -0.55
CA VAL A 742 36.84 -18.32 0.16
C VAL A 742 38.36 -18.15 0.18
N GLY A 743 38.93 -17.94 1.37
CA GLY A 743 40.35 -17.63 1.56
C GLY A 743 40.62 -16.14 1.60
#